data_AF-A0A3N6SER6-F1
#
_entry.id   AF-A0A3N6SER6-F1
#
_cell.length_a   1.000
_cell.length_b   1.000
_cell.length_c   1.000
_cell.angle_alpha   90.00
_cell.angle_beta   90.00
_cell.angle_gamma   90.00
#
_symmetry.space_group_name_H-M   'P 1'
#
loop_
_entity.id
_entity.type
_entity.pdbx_description
1 polymer ?
#
loop_
_entity_poly.entity_id
_entity_poly.type
_entity_poly.pdbx_seq_one_letter_code
_entity_poly.pdbx_strand_id
1 'polypeptide(L)'
;MKTSYRFPVCLLTLLMAAALCLTFYNFSQQLPASRWWRVLRAANPDRVEEMVFHYSLMPRLALSLLVGAGLGLVGVLFQQVLRNPLAEPTTLGVATGAQLGLTVATLWSLPEGLLTQQMAAMTGAIFVGLIVFGIAWGKRLSPVTLILAGLVMSLYCGAVNQLLGLFNHDRLQNIFLWSTGTLNQMDWSHVSFIWPKLLSGLLLSLLLIRPMTLMGLDDGVAKNLGLALSLSRLGVLLLAVVLSAQLVNVAGIISFIGLFAPLLAKMFGARRLLSRLLLAPLTGMLLLWLADQCVVWLTAHWREVSTGTATAIIGAPLLLWLLPRLKTAAVMPAMDQGDKVPVERHRVVIWVGFAALALLILSLAALSLGRDAHGWHWAMGELWQQLLPWRLPRLAAAVATGMMLGAAGCIVQRLTGNPMASPEVLGISSGAAFGVVVMLFIVPGDAFGWLLPAGCLGAALTLLVITTIGGRGGFSPERMLLAGMALSTAFATLLLLLMASGDPRMATLMTWIAGSTYPVDAGQAWRTLLVATALLGLTPLCRRWLTLLPLGDETSRSVGLALKPARMALLLLASALTAAATLTTGPLSFIGLMAPHIARMLGFRRAVPQLVIAVLLGGGLMALADWCGRMVAFPAQVPAGLLATFIGAPWFVYLLRKIRTP
;
A
#
# COMPACT_ATOMS: atom_id res chain seq x y z
N MET A 1 5.62 -29.42 22.35
CA MET A 1 6.10 -29.57 20.95
C MET A 1 7.62 -29.44 20.93
N LYS A 2 8.36 -30.56 20.84
CA LYS A 2 9.80 -30.56 20.59
C LYS A 2 10.02 -29.98 19.19
N THR A 3 10.39 -28.71 19.09
CA THR A 3 10.70 -28.07 17.80
C THR A 3 11.96 -28.71 17.22
N SER A 4 11.80 -29.50 16.16
CA SER A 4 12.92 -30.05 15.40
C SER A 4 13.72 -28.90 14.79
N TYR A 5 14.87 -28.57 15.38
CA TYR A 5 15.83 -27.58 14.85
C TYR A 5 16.37 -27.96 13.46
N ARG A 6 16.12 -29.20 13.01
CA ARG A 6 16.56 -29.72 11.71
C ARG A 6 15.95 -28.96 10.53
N PHE A 7 14.67 -28.59 10.60
CA PHE A 7 14.01 -27.87 9.49
C PHE A 7 14.57 -26.45 9.30
N PRO A 8 14.68 -25.61 10.34
CA PRO A 8 15.37 -24.32 10.28
C PRO A 8 16.77 -24.37 9.67
N VAL A 9 17.61 -25.27 10.19
CA VAL A 9 19.00 -25.37 9.78
C VAL A 9 19.08 -25.81 8.32
N CYS A 10 18.32 -26.84 7.93
CA CYS A 10 18.27 -27.32 6.55
C CYS A 10 17.83 -26.23 5.56
N LEU A 11 16.80 -25.45 5.90
CA LEU A 11 16.34 -24.35 5.05
C LEU A 11 17.41 -23.27 4.90
N LEU A 12 18.06 -22.86 6.00
CA LEU A 12 19.10 -21.85 5.97
C LEU A 12 20.32 -22.31 5.17
N THR A 13 20.76 -23.57 5.36
CA THR A 13 21.86 -24.15 4.59
C THR A 13 21.52 -24.27 3.10
N LEU A 14 20.27 -24.62 2.76
CA LEU A 14 19.84 -24.73 1.37
C LEU A 14 19.79 -23.36 0.68
N LEU A 15 19.24 -22.34 1.33
CA LEU A 15 19.21 -20.98 0.81
C LEU A 15 20.63 -20.40 0.65
N MET A 16 21.51 -20.67 1.61
CA MET A 16 22.93 -20.28 1.53
C MET A 16 23.65 -20.98 0.39
N ALA A 17 23.46 -22.29 0.24
CA ALA A 17 24.05 -23.06 -0.85
C ALA A 17 23.55 -22.55 -2.21
N ALA A 18 22.25 -22.29 -2.36
CA ALA A 18 21.68 -21.74 -3.58
C ALA A 18 22.28 -20.37 -3.93
N ALA A 19 22.40 -19.46 -2.95
CA ALA A 19 22.98 -18.15 -3.15
C ALA A 19 24.46 -18.22 -3.53
N LEU A 20 25.24 -19.10 -2.89
CA LEU A 20 26.64 -19.37 -3.23
C LEU A 20 26.78 -19.94 -4.64
N CYS A 21 25.99 -20.95 -4.99
CA CYS A 21 26.02 -21.58 -6.32
C CYS A 21 25.68 -20.57 -7.42
N LEU A 22 24.64 -19.76 -7.24
CA LEU A 22 24.27 -18.72 -8.20
C LEU A 22 25.35 -17.63 -8.29
N THR A 23 25.93 -17.21 -7.17
CA THR A 23 27.04 -16.24 -7.18
C THR A 23 28.23 -16.79 -7.94
N PHE A 24 28.62 -18.03 -7.66
CA PHE A 24 29.72 -18.69 -8.36
C PHE A 24 29.44 -18.79 -9.86
N TYR A 25 28.24 -19.21 -10.24
CA TYR A 25 27.80 -19.28 -11.64
C TYR A 25 27.88 -17.90 -12.32
N ASN A 26 27.21 -16.89 -11.77
CA ASN A 26 27.17 -15.54 -12.32
C ASN A 26 28.59 -14.94 -12.43
N PHE A 27 29.42 -15.10 -11.40
CA PHE A 27 30.80 -14.61 -11.42
C PHE A 27 31.65 -15.34 -12.45
N SER A 28 31.46 -16.65 -12.62
CA SER A 28 32.22 -17.45 -13.58
C SER A 28 31.92 -17.12 -15.03
N GLN A 29 30.70 -16.64 -15.31
CA GLN A 29 30.32 -16.15 -16.63
C GLN A 29 31.01 -14.82 -17.00
N GLN A 30 31.41 -14.04 -15.99
CA GLN A 30 32.02 -12.73 -16.19
C GLN A 30 33.55 -12.76 -16.10
N LEU A 31 34.11 -13.59 -15.22
CA LEU A 31 35.55 -13.72 -15.06
C LEU A 31 35.93 -15.14 -14.61
N PRO A 32 36.99 -15.77 -15.14
CA PRO A 32 37.45 -17.07 -14.66
C PRO A 32 37.84 -17.05 -13.18
N ALA A 33 37.47 -18.09 -12.44
CA ALA A 33 37.68 -18.20 -10.98
C ALA A 33 39.15 -18.02 -10.55
N SER A 34 40.10 -18.39 -11.41
CA SER A 34 41.53 -18.22 -11.14
C SER A 34 41.97 -16.76 -11.00
N ARG A 35 41.20 -15.81 -11.55
CA ARG A 35 41.54 -14.38 -11.53
C ARG A 35 40.81 -13.60 -10.44
N TRP A 36 39.78 -14.16 -9.81
CA TRP A 36 38.94 -13.46 -8.82
C TRP A 36 39.76 -12.83 -7.70
N TRP A 37 40.69 -13.59 -7.11
CA TRP A 37 41.51 -13.11 -5.99
C TRP A 37 42.42 -11.92 -6.35
N ARG A 38 42.92 -11.89 -7.59
CA ARG A 38 43.75 -10.80 -8.09
C ARG A 38 42.90 -9.54 -8.30
N VAL A 39 41.80 -9.69 -9.03
CA VAL A 39 40.88 -8.59 -9.39
C VAL A 39 40.18 -8.03 -8.15
N LEU A 40 39.97 -8.83 -7.10
CA LEU A 40 39.48 -8.37 -5.79
C LEU A 40 40.38 -7.30 -5.17
N ARG A 41 41.71 -7.37 -5.38
CA ARG A 41 42.66 -6.41 -4.80
C ARG A 41 42.94 -5.24 -5.73
N ALA A 42 43.08 -5.50 -7.02
CA ALA A 42 43.31 -4.49 -8.04
C ALA A 42 42.84 -5.01 -9.41
N ALA A 43 41.91 -4.28 -10.04
CA ALA A 43 41.51 -4.54 -11.42
C ALA A 43 42.48 -3.88 -12.40
N ASN A 44 42.82 -4.56 -13.50
CA ASN A 44 43.57 -3.94 -14.57
C ASN A 44 42.66 -2.96 -15.36
N PRO A 45 43.00 -1.66 -15.48
CA PRO A 45 42.22 -0.68 -16.23
C PRO A 45 42.04 -1.03 -17.71
N ASP A 46 42.98 -1.77 -18.30
CA ASP A 46 42.96 -2.10 -19.73
C ASP A 46 41.98 -3.25 -20.06
N ARG A 47 41.37 -3.86 -19.05
CA ARG A 47 40.46 -5.01 -19.22
C ARG A 47 39.07 -4.69 -18.68
N VAL A 48 38.14 -4.48 -19.60
CA VAL A 48 36.73 -4.16 -19.30
C VAL A 48 36.10 -5.20 -18.37
N GLU A 49 36.34 -6.50 -18.57
CA GLU A 49 35.81 -7.58 -17.72
C GLU A 49 36.27 -7.46 -16.26
N GLU A 50 37.55 -7.14 -16.04
CA GLU A 50 38.10 -6.96 -14.69
C GLU A 50 37.53 -5.69 -14.04
N MET A 51 37.33 -4.63 -14.82
CA MET A 51 36.69 -3.40 -14.35
C MET A 51 35.21 -3.62 -13.98
N VAL A 52 34.42 -4.28 -14.82
CA VAL A 52 33.01 -4.60 -14.53
C VAL A 52 32.91 -5.49 -13.29
N PHE A 53 33.78 -6.50 -13.17
CA PHE A 53 33.81 -7.38 -12.01
C PHE A 53 34.10 -6.61 -10.71
N HIS A 54 35.12 -5.75 -10.72
CA HIS A 54 35.54 -5.00 -9.53
C HIS A 54 34.67 -3.80 -9.17
N TYR A 55 34.18 -3.04 -10.16
CA TYR A 55 33.46 -1.78 -9.93
C TYR A 55 31.94 -1.89 -10.05
N SER A 56 31.40 -3.00 -10.57
CA SER A 56 29.95 -3.21 -10.67
C SER A 56 29.47 -4.42 -9.86
N LEU A 57 30.02 -5.62 -10.11
CA LEU A 57 29.50 -6.84 -9.47
C LEU A 57 29.85 -6.98 -7.99
N MET A 58 31.11 -6.71 -7.61
CA MET A 58 31.51 -6.82 -6.21
C MET A 58 30.79 -5.81 -5.31
N PRO A 59 30.68 -4.51 -5.66
CA PRO A 59 29.90 -3.56 -4.87
C PRO A 59 28.44 -3.94 -4.80
N ARG A 60 27.85 -4.43 -5.91
CA ARG A 60 26.47 -4.92 -5.94
C ARG A 60 26.25 -6.08 -4.97
N LEU A 61 27.15 -7.07 -4.96
CA LEU A 61 27.10 -8.19 -4.00
C LEU A 61 27.20 -7.67 -2.56
N ALA A 62 28.20 -6.83 -2.27
CA ALA A 62 28.39 -6.26 -0.93
C ALA A 62 27.17 -5.44 -0.47
N LEU A 63 26.58 -4.63 -1.35
CA LEU A 63 25.36 -3.88 -1.06
C LEU A 63 24.16 -4.78 -0.86
N SER A 64 23.98 -5.84 -1.66
CA SER A 64 22.87 -6.78 -1.46
C SER A 64 22.91 -7.38 -0.05
N LEU A 65 24.12 -7.67 0.46
CA LEU A 65 24.32 -8.19 1.81
C LEU A 65 24.01 -7.13 2.88
N LEU A 66 24.58 -5.92 2.73
CA LEU A 66 24.42 -4.82 3.68
C LEU A 66 22.99 -4.31 3.74
N VAL A 67 22.37 -4.05 2.58
CA VAL A 67 20.99 -3.58 2.48
C VAL A 67 20.03 -4.65 2.99
N GLY A 68 20.27 -5.93 2.69
CA GLY A 68 19.47 -7.03 3.21
C GLY A 68 19.54 -7.11 4.74
N ALA A 69 20.74 -6.97 5.31
CA ALA A 69 20.95 -6.91 6.74
C ALA A 69 20.26 -5.71 7.39
N GLY A 70 20.38 -4.54 6.78
CA GLY A 70 19.72 -3.32 7.22
C GLY A 70 18.19 -3.42 7.21
N LEU A 71 17.61 -3.92 6.12
CA LEU A 71 16.15 -4.12 6.02
C LEU A 71 15.66 -5.13 7.07
N GLY A 72 16.44 -6.19 7.33
CA GLY A 72 16.15 -7.14 8.41
C GLY A 72 16.19 -6.50 9.81
N LEU A 73 17.19 -5.65 10.09
CA LEU A 73 17.29 -4.89 11.34
C LEU A 73 16.09 -3.95 11.51
N VAL A 74 15.85 -3.10 10.51
CA VAL A 74 14.76 -2.11 10.51
C VAL A 74 13.41 -2.80 10.64
N GLY A 75 13.22 -3.97 10.01
CA GLY A 75 12.05 -4.82 10.18
C GLY A 75 11.81 -5.21 11.64
N VAL A 76 12.85 -5.63 12.38
CA VAL A 76 12.71 -5.92 13.82
C VAL A 76 12.33 -4.66 14.60
N LEU A 77 12.93 -3.51 14.30
CA LEU A 77 12.63 -2.25 14.98
C LEU A 77 11.16 -1.85 14.81
N PHE A 78 10.65 -1.84 13.56
CA PHE A 78 9.25 -1.52 13.28
C PHE A 78 8.29 -2.51 13.94
N GLN A 79 8.55 -3.82 13.80
CA GLN A 79 7.70 -4.84 14.41
C GLN A 79 7.65 -4.74 15.93
N GLN A 80 8.78 -4.36 16.56
CA GLN A 80 8.86 -4.24 18.01
C GLN A 80 8.15 -2.99 18.53
N VAL A 81 8.35 -1.83 17.90
CA VAL A 81 7.70 -0.59 18.36
C VAL A 81 6.20 -0.59 18.07
N LEU A 82 5.81 -1.05 16.88
CA LEU A 82 4.41 -1.08 16.48
C LEU A 82 3.64 -2.28 17.03
N ARG A 83 4.30 -3.18 17.77
CA ARG A 83 3.73 -4.44 18.28
C ARG A 83 2.96 -5.22 17.22
N ASN A 84 3.42 -5.12 15.98
CA ASN A 84 2.77 -5.71 14.84
C ASN A 84 3.82 -6.53 14.09
N PRO A 85 3.70 -7.87 14.04
CA PRO A 85 4.68 -8.71 13.34
C PRO A 85 4.76 -8.45 11.84
N LEU A 86 3.87 -7.62 11.31
CA LEU A 86 3.74 -7.32 9.89
C LEU A 86 4.12 -5.87 9.55
N ALA A 87 4.54 -5.10 10.56
CA ALA A 87 5.06 -3.77 10.32
C ALA A 87 6.36 -3.84 9.51
N GLU A 88 6.41 -3.05 8.45
CA GLU A 88 7.58 -2.86 7.60
C GLU A 88 7.72 -1.36 7.25
N PRO A 89 8.86 -0.89 6.73
CA PRO A 89 9.11 0.56 6.60
C PRO A 89 8.13 1.31 5.70
N THR A 90 7.62 0.65 4.67
CA THR A 90 6.59 1.16 3.75
C THR A 90 5.28 1.49 4.49
N THR A 91 4.99 0.80 5.60
CA THR A 91 3.76 1.00 6.40
C THR A 91 3.66 2.39 7.05
N LEU A 92 4.80 3.06 7.31
CA LEU A 92 4.80 4.42 7.84
C LEU A 92 4.94 5.51 6.77
N GLY A 93 4.92 5.14 5.48
CA GLY A 93 5.08 6.11 4.38
C GLY A 93 6.49 6.66 4.21
N VAL A 94 7.49 6.05 4.86
CA VAL A 94 8.91 6.48 4.76
C VAL A 94 9.42 6.33 3.33
N ALA A 95 9.12 5.20 2.68
CA ALA A 95 9.54 4.91 1.32
C ALA A 95 8.87 5.83 0.28
N THR A 96 7.56 6.05 0.41
CA THR A 96 6.80 6.96 -0.47
C THR A 96 7.18 8.42 -0.23
N GLY A 97 7.54 8.80 0.99
CA GLY A 97 8.14 10.09 1.32
C GLY A 97 9.52 10.29 0.68
N ALA A 98 10.37 9.26 0.66
CA ALA A 98 11.67 9.32 -0.03
C ALA A 98 11.49 9.54 -1.54
N GLN A 99 10.59 8.79 -2.17
CA GLN A 99 10.25 8.96 -3.58
C GLN A 99 9.71 10.36 -3.86
N LEU A 100 8.87 10.92 -2.97
CA LEU A 100 8.35 12.27 -3.11
C LEU A 100 9.46 13.32 -3.03
N GLY A 101 10.39 13.18 -2.09
CA GLY A 101 11.56 14.05 -1.99
C GLY A 101 12.39 14.06 -3.27
N LEU A 102 12.66 12.87 -3.83
CA LEU A 102 13.38 12.73 -5.09
C LEU A 102 12.61 13.33 -6.28
N THR A 103 11.29 13.08 -6.34
CA THR A 103 10.40 13.65 -7.37
C THR A 103 10.45 15.17 -7.36
N VAL A 104 10.37 15.79 -6.18
CA VAL A 104 10.49 17.25 -6.01
C VAL A 104 11.87 17.73 -6.45
N ALA A 105 12.96 17.07 -6.03
CA ALA A 105 14.30 17.49 -6.43
C ALA A 105 14.51 17.46 -7.95
N THR A 106 14.00 16.42 -8.63
CA THR A 106 14.07 16.28 -10.08
C THR A 106 13.25 17.34 -10.82
N LEU A 107 12.02 17.62 -10.36
CA LEU A 107 11.15 18.60 -11.04
C LEU A 107 11.62 20.04 -10.90
N TRP A 108 12.16 20.40 -9.73
CA TRP A 108 12.71 21.75 -9.48
C TRP A 108 14.12 21.95 -10.03
N SER A 109 14.64 21.00 -10.81
CA SER A 109 15.97 21.06 -11.42
C SER A 109 17.06 21.45 -10.42
N LEU A 110 16.98 20.90 -9.19
CA LEU A 110 18.05 21.08 -8.22
C LEU A 110 19.36 20.53 -8.82
N PRO A 111 20.53 21.06 -8.42
CA PRO A 111 21.81 20.68 -9.01
C PRO A 111 21.95 19.17 -9.13
N GLU A 112 22.14 18.70 -10.36
CA GLU A 112 22.28 17.27 -10.66
C GLU A 112 23.54 16.76 -9.97
N GLY A 113 23.32 15.98 -8.91
CA GLY A 113 24.40 15.48 -8.08
C GLY A 113 23.88 14.37 -7.16
N LEU A 114 24.74 13.38 -6.95
CA LEU A 114 24.46 12.25 -6.06
C LEU A 114 24.04 12.74 -4.67
N LEU A 115 24.74 13.73 -4.11
CA LEU A 115 24.41 14.30 -2.80
C LEU A 115 23.03 14.96 -2.77
N THR A 116 22.64 15.69 -3.82
CA THR A 116 21.33 16.35 -3.91
C THR A 116 20.20 15.33 -3.89
N GLN A 117 20.29 14.31 -4.73
CA GLN A 117 19.31 13.22 -4.78
C GLN A 117 19.24 12.49 -3.43
N GLN A 118 20.40 12.25 -2.82
CA GLN A 118 20.46 11.56 -1.55
C GLN A 118 19.83 12.33 -0.39
N MET A 119 20.13 13.62 -0.30
CA MET A 119 19.55 14.50 0.71
C MET A 119 18.05 14.70 0.45
N ALA A 120 17.61 14.77 -0.80
CA ALA A 120 16.20 14.90 -1.15
C ALA A 120 15.38 13.68 -0.71
N ALA A 121 15.83 12.47 -1.03
CA ALA A 121 15.18 11.23 -0.59
C ALA A 121 15.14 11.13 0.94
N MET A 122 16.25 11.43 1.61
CA MET A 122 16.31 11.38 3.08
C MET A 122 15.40 12.43 3.74
N THR A 123 15.37 13.66 3.21
CA THR A 123 14.54 14.75 3.72
C THR A 123 13.06 14.42 3.55
N GLY A 124 12.66 13.91 2.38
CA GLY A 124 11.27 13.49 2.14
C GLY A 124 10.81 12.37 3.08
N ALA A 125 11.65 11.36 3.30
CA ALA A 125 11.38 10.27 4.24
C ALA A 125 11.22 10.75 5.69
N ILE A 126 12.15 11.59 6.16
CA ILE A 126 12.12 12.15 7.52
C ILE A 126 10.90 13.07 7.69
N PHE A 127 10.62 13.92 6.70
CA PHE A 127 9.48 14.84 6.73
C PHE A 127 8.15 14.10 6.89
N VAL A 128 7.92 13.06 6.09
CA VAL A 128 6.71 12.23 6.23
C VAL A 128 6.67 11.52 7.58
N GLY A 129 7.80 10.99 8.05
CA GLY A 129 7.91 10.39 9.39
C GLY A 129 7.54 11.36 10.52
N LEU A 130 8.00 12.61 10.45
CA LEU A 130 7.68 13.66 11.40
C LEU A 130 6.19 14.03 11.38
N ILE A 131 5.55 14.09 10.20
CA ILE A 131 4.11 14.29 10.09
C ILE A 131 3.36 13.15 10.79
N VAL A 132 3.72 11.89 10.51
CA VAL A 132 3.12 10.71 11.15
C VAL A 132 3.26 10.77 12.67
N PHE A 133 4.42 11.19 13.18
CA PHE A 133 4.60 11.39 14.63
C PHE A 133 3.74 12.53 15.18
N GLY A 134 3.66 13.66 14.48
CA GLY A 134 2.83 14.80 14.88
C GLY A 134 1.36 14.42 14.99
N ILE A 135 0.86 13.59 14.07
CA ILE A 135 -0.52 13.06 14.09
C ILE A 135 -0.73 12.16 15.31
N ALA A 136 0.22 11.27 15.61
CA ALA A 136 0.11 10.30 16.70
C ALA A 136 0.48 10.84 18.09
N TRP A 137 1.09 12.03 18.17
CA TRP A 137 1.61 12.63 19.41
C TRP A 137 0.54 12.73 20.50
N GLY A 138 -0.64 13.26 20.15
CA GLY A 138 -1.78 13.42 21.07
C GLY A 138 -2.42 12.10 21.53
N LYS A 139 -1.99 10.96 20.98
CA LYS A 139 -2.43 9.60 21.35
C LYS A 139 -1.31 8.78 21.97
N ARG A 140 -0.31 9.45 22.58
CA ARG A 140 0.85 8.80 23.21
C ARG A 140 1.59 7.85 22.26
N LEU A 141 1.62 8.20 20.97
CA LEU A 141 2.21 7.38 19.91
C LEU A 141 1.67 5.93 19.93
N SER A 142 0.35 5.79 20.04
CA SER A 142 -0.29 4.46 20.01
C SER A 142 0.07 3.73 18.71
N PRO A 143 0.43 2.44 18.75
CA PRO A 143 0.83 1.70 17.55
C PRO A 143 -0.23 1.71 16.45
N VAL A 144 -1.51 1.60 16.83
CA VAL A 144 -2.63 1.66 15.89
C VAL A 144 -2.65 3.02 15.22
N THR A 145 -2.66 4.12 15.98
CA THR A 145 -2.65 5.49 15.43
C THR A 145 -1.46 5.72 14.49
N LEU A 146 -0.28 5.20 14.82
CA LEU A 146 0.92 5.30 13.97
C LEU A 146 0.77 4.56 12.66
N ILE A 147 0.29 3.31 12.68
CA ILE A 147 0.06 2.51 11.46
C ILE A 147 -0.96 3.21 10.56
N LEU A 148 -2.01 3.79 11.14
CA LEU A 148 -3.06 4.47 10.37
C LEU A 148 -2.60 5.78 9.79
N ALA A 149 -1.94 6.62 10.58
CA ALA A 149 -1.33 7.84 10.07
C ALA A 149 -0.29 7.51 8.97
N GLY A 150 0.53 6.49 9.19
CA GLY A 150 1.50 5.99 8.23
C GLY A 150 0.89 5.53 6.90
N LEU A 151 -0.13 4.66 6.95
CA LEU A 151 -0.84 4.17 5.78
C LEU A 151 -1.46 5.33 4.99
N VAL A 152 -2.12 6.27 5.68
CA VAL A 152 -2.78 7.43 5.04
C VAL A 152 -1.75 8.34 4.40
N MET A 153 -0.64 8.63 5.09
CA MET A 153 0.46 9.42 4.53
C MET A 153 1.12 8.73 3.36
N SER A 154 1.26 7.40 3.39
CA SER A 154 1.82 6.62 2.29
C SER A 154 0.96 6.71 1.03
N LEU A 155 -0.37 6.53 1.18
CA LEU A 155 -1.33 6.67 0.10
C LEU A 155 -1.39 8.10 -0.43
N TYR A 156 -1.32 9.10 0.45
CA TYR A 156 -1.29 10.52 0.05
C TYR A 156 -0.03 10.87 -0.73
N CYS A 157 1.16 10.52 -0.23
CA CYS A 157 2.42 10.76 -0.94
C CYS A 157 2.46 9.98 -2.27
N GLY A 158 1.92 8.76 -2.29
CA GLY A 158 1.73 7.98 -3.52
C GLY A 158 0.85 8.70 -4.53
N ALA A 159 -0.29 9.25 -4.11
CA ALA A 159 -1.18 10.02 -4.98
C ALA A 159 -0.51 11.30 -5.52
N VAL A 160 0.31 11.97 -4.70
CA VAL A 160 1.14 13.11 -5.13
C VAL A 160 2.16 12.69 -6.18
N ASN A 161 2.91 11.63 -5.94
CA ASN A 161 3.89 11.11 -6.90
C ASN A 161 3.23 10.74 -8.24
N GLN A 162 2.07 10.09 -8.20
CA GLN A 162 1.32 9.74 -9.41
C GLN A 162 0.81 10.99 -10.15
N LEU A 163 0.34 12.01 -9.43
CA LEU A 163 -0.09 13.26 -10.05
C LEU A 163 1.07 13.98 -10.76
N LEU A 164 2.20 14.10 -10.07
CA LEU A 164 3.41 14.73 -10.62
C LEU A 164 3.95 13.94 -11.82
N GLY A 165 3.93 12.60 -11.73
CA GLY A 165 4.29 11.68 -12.80
C GLY A 165 3.39 11.79 -14.04
N LEU A 166 2.10 12.06 -13.86
CA LEU A 166 1.15 12.24 -14.96
C LEU A 166 1.44 13.53 -15.76
N PHE A 167 1.81 14.62 -15.08
CA PHE A 167 2.12 15.90 -15.75
C PHE A 167 3.56 16.00 -16.28
N ASN A 168 4.49 15.19 -15.77
CA ASN A 168 5.92 15.29 -16.08
C ASN A 168 6.52 13.91 -16.41
N HIS A 169 5.81 13.12 -17.23
CA HIS A 169 6.16 11.73 -17.53
C HIS A 169 7.62 11.57 -17.97
N ASP A 170 8.06 12.39 -18.93
CA ASP A 170 9.40 12.31 -19.52
C ASP A 170 10.50 12.59 -18.50
N ARG A 171 10.27 13.50 -17.54
CA ARG A 171 11.25 13.86 -16.51
C ARG A 171 11.29 12.86 -15.36
N LEU A 172 10.18 12.17 -15.10
CA LEU A 172 10.01 11.29 -13.93
C LEU A 172 10.12 9.80 -14.26
N GLN A 173 10.33 9.42 -15.52
CA GLN A 173 10.53 8.02 -15.93
C GLN A 173 11.62 7.31 -15.12
N ASN A 174 12.77 7.96 -14.91
CA ASN A 174 13.86 7.42 -14.10
C ASN A 174 13.48 7.23 -12.62
N ILE A 175 12.59 8.08 -12.09
CA ILE A 175 12.10 7.97 -10.71
C ILE A 175 11.17 6.76 -10.56
N PHE A 176 10.38 6.43 -11.59
CA PHE A 176 9.60 5.19 -11.60
C PHE A 176 10.50 3.96 -11.55
N LEU A 177 11.57 3.93 -12.36
CA LEU A 177 12.54 2.82 -12.31
C LEU A 177 13.23 2.72 -10.95
N TRP A 178 13.69 3.84 -10.39
CA TRP A 178 14.27 3.91 -9.04
C TRP A 178 13.31 3.38 -7.96
N SER A 179 12.00 3.69 -8.08
CA SER A 179 10.98 3.23 -7.13
C SER A 179 10.78 1.72 -7.11
N THR A 180 11.25 0.99 -8.13
CA THR A 180 11.19 -0.47 -8.16
C THR A 180 12.35 -1.16 -7.41
N GLY A 181 13.34 -0.39 -6.94
CA GLY A 181 14.49 -0.88 -6.18
C GLY A 181 15.52 -1.64 -7.02
N THR A 182 16.62 -0.99 -7.37
CA THR A 182 17.66 -1.53 -8.27
C THR A 182 19.04 -1.51 -7.62
N LEU A 183 19.82 -2.58 -7.82
CA LEU A 183 21.21 -2.69 -7.38
C LEU A 183 22.23 -2.69 -8.54
N ASN A 184 21.79 -2.38 -9.76
CA ASN A 184 22.58 -2.50 -10.99
C ASN A 184 23.57 -1.33 -11.23
N GLN A 185 23.34 -0.14 -10.65
CA GLN A 185 24.16 1.05 -10.86
C GLN A 185 24.92 1.47 -9.59
N MET A 186 25.62 0.51 -8.99
CA MET A 186 26.25 0.68 -7.69
C MET A 186 27.76 0.49 -7.73
N ASP A 187 28.46 1.33 -6.98
CA ASP A 187 29.91 1.31 -6.82
C ASP A 187 30.32 1.18 -5.33
N TRP A 188 31.63 1.14 -5.08
CA TRP A 188 32.18 1.06 -3.71
C TRP A 188 31.85 2.29 -2.85
N SER A 189 31.55 3.45 -3.44
CA SER A 189 31.16 4.63 -2.67
C SER A 189 29.87 4.38 -1.87
N HIS A 190 28.89 3.71 -2.48
CA HIS A 190 27.64 3.32 -1.82
C HIS A 190 27.88 2.33 -0.68
N VAL A 191 28.80 1.36 -0.86
CA VAL A 191 29.21 0.43 0.21
C VAL A 191 29.80 1.21 1.38
N SER A 192 30.80 2.06 1.10
CA SER A 192 31.50 2.88 2.10
C SER A 192 30.57 3.82 2.86
N PHE A 193 29.50 4.29 2.20
CA PHE A 193 28.48 5.14 2.79
C PHE A 193 27.57 4.39 3.77
N ILE A 194 27.19 3.14 3.44
CA ILE A 194 26.13 2.41 4.17
C ILE A 194 26.67 1.57 5.33
N TRP A 195 27.83 0.92 5.18
CA TRP A 195 28.33 0.00 6.22
C TRP A 195 28.55 0.65 7.60
N PRO A 196 29.12 1.87 7.74
CA PRO A 196 29.35 2.45 9.06
C PRO A 196 28.02 2.88 9.70
N LYS A 197 27.06 3.31 8.88
CA LYS A 197 25.72 3.73 9.32
C LYS A 197 24.92 2.54 9.81
N LEU A 198 24.96 1.42 9.10
CA LEU A 198 24.32 0.17 9.55
C LEU A 198 24.94 -0.36 10.84
N LEU A 199 26.28 -0.31 10.96
CA LEU A 199 26.95 -0.68 12.20
C LEU A 199 26.51 0.22 13.36
N SER A 200 26.48 1.54 13.16
CA SER A 200 25.98 2.49 14.17
C SER A 200 24.52 2.24 14.53
N GLY A 201 23.68 1.92 13.54
CA GLY A 201 22.27 1.58 13.74
C GLY A 201 22.08 0.32 14.56
N LEU A 202 22.89 -0.71 14.32
CA LEU A 202 22.90 -1.94 15.10
C LEU A 202 23.33 -1.66 16.55
N LEU A 203 24.42 -0.91 16.76
CA LEU A 203 24.89 -0.54 18.09
C LEU A 203 23.86 0.27 18.88
N LEU A 204 23.22 1.25 18.25
CA LEU A 204 22.12 2.02 18.86
C LEU A 204 20.90 1.14 19.17
N SER A 205 20.59 0.18 18.29
CA SER A 205 19.51 -0.79 18.54
C SER A 205 19.81 -1.69 19.75
N LEU A 206 21.07 -2.09 19.92
CA LEU A 206 21.54 -2.86 21.07
C LEU A 206 21.51 -2.02 22.37
N LEU A 207 21.84 -0.73 22.30
CA LEU A 207 21.70 0.20 23.43
C LEU A 207 20.24 0.34 23.89
N LEU A 208 19.31 0.34 22.94
CA LEU A 208 17.87 0.47 23.19
C LEU A 208 17.17 -0.86 23.51
N ILE A 209 17.91 -1.95 23.70
CA ILE A 209 17.33 -3.29 23.87
C ILE A 209 16.41 -3.40 25.09
N ARG A 210 16.75 -2.72 26.20
CA ARG A 210 15.95 -2.72 27.43
C ARG A 210 14.61 -2.00 27.22
N PRO A 211 14.58 -0.72 26.78
CA PRO A 211 13.34 -0.04 26.39
C PRO A 211 12.50 -0.85 25.42
N MET A 212 13.11 -1.42 24.38
CA MET A 212 12.39 -2.22 23.37
C MET A 212 11.79 -3.51 23.93
N THR A 213 12.48 -4.18 24.86
CA THR A 213 11.97 -5.39 25.51
C THR A 213 10.77 -5.05 26.40
N LEU A 214 10.85 -3.96 27.17
CA LEU A 214 9.76 -3.47 28.02
C LEU A 214 8.56 -2.99 27.19
N MET A 215 8.80 -2.38 26.03
CA MET A 215 7.74 -2.04 25.09
C MET A 215 7.02 -3.27 24.53
N GLY A 216 7.54 -4.49 24.66
CA GLY A 216 6.83 -5.72 24.29
C GLY A 216 5.71 -6.10 25.26
N LEU A 217 5.68 -5.52 26.46
CA LEU A 217 4.64 -5.71 27.48
C LEU A 217 3.49 -4.70 27.30
N ASP A 218 2.41 -4.86 28.04
CA ASP A 218 1.29 -3.91 28.05
C ASP A 218 1.73 -2.50 28.48
N ASP A 219 1.08 -1.46 27.93
CA ASP A 219 1.44 -0.06 28.18
C ASP A 219 1.37 0.30 29.67
N GLY A 220 0.40 -0.24 30.40
CA GLY A 220 0.30 -0.05 31.85
C GLY A 220 1.49 -0.64 32.59
N VAL A 221 1.85 -1.88 32.26
CA VAL A 221 2.98 -2.60 32.88
C VAL A 221 4.30 -1.89 32.59
N ALA A 222 4.55 -1.54 31.32
CA ALA A 222 5.78 -0.85 30.93
C ALA A 222 5.94 0.51 31.63
N LYS A 223 4.85 1.25 31.83
CA LYS A 223 4.86 2.52 32.55
C LYS A 223 5.15 2.33 34.05
N ASN A 224 4.55 1.32 34.67
CA ASN A 224 4.79 1.00 36.09
C ASN A 224 6.24 0.56 36.34
N LEU A 225 6.93 0.04 35.33
CA LEU A 225 8.36 -0.26 35.36
C LEU A 225 9.26 0.97 35.11
N GLY A 226 8.69 2.19 35.08
CA GLY A 226 9.44 3.44 34.96
C GLY A 226 9.81 3.84 33.52
N LEU A 227 9.30 3.15 32.50
CA LEU A 227 9.62 3.46 31.11
C LEU A 227 8.87 4.71 30.63
N ALA A 228 9.61 5.71 30.14
CA ALA A 228 9.04 6.80 29.36
C ALA A 228 8.61 6.29 27.97
N LEU A 229 7.40 5.74 27.88
CA LEU A 229 6.88 5.06 26.69
C LEU A 229 6.93 5.92 25.43
N SER A 230 6.48 7.17 25.49
CA SER A 230 6.46 8.07 24.33
C SER A 230 7.87 8.38 23.82
N LEU A 231 8.80 8.72 24.71
CA LEU A 231 10.20 9.00 24.36
C LEU A 231 10.90 7.76 23.82
N SER A 232 10.67 6.60 24.42
CA SER A 232 11.25 5.33 23.98
C SER A 232 10.73 4.92 22.59
N ARG A 233 9.42 5.07 22.35
CA ARG A 233 8.81 4.85 21.03
C ARG A 233 9.38 5.81 19.99
N LEU A 234 9.47 7.09 20.33
CA LEU A 234 10.04 8.10 19.44
C LEU A 234 11.49 7.78 19.09
N GLY A 235 12.34 7.44 20.07
CA GLY A 235 13.75 7.13 19.84
C GLY A 235 13.93 5.94 18.90
N VAL A 236 13.22 4.83 19.15
CA VAL A 236 13.33 3.63 18.31
C VAL A 236 12.70 3.83 16.93
N LEU A 237 11.58 4.54 16.83
CA LEU A 237 10.96 4.86 15.53
C LEU A 237 11.83 5.82 14.71
N LEU A 238 12.41 6.86 15.33
CA LEU A 238 13.31 7.78 14.66
C LEU A 238 14.53 7.03 14.12
N LEU A 239 15.13 6.14 14.93
CA LEU A 239 16.21 5.27 14.49
C LEU A 239 15.79 4.40 13.29
N ALA A 240 14.63 3.75 13.38
CA ALA A 240 14.10 2.91 12.30
C ALA A 240 13.82 3.71 11.01
N VAL A 241 13.26 4.92 11.12
CA VAL A 241 12.98 5.82 10.00
C VAL A 241 14.27 6.29 9.34
N VAL A 242 15.27 6.73 10.13
CA VAL A 242 16.57 7.19 9.60
C VAL A 242 17.32 6.06 8.90
N LEU A 243 17.40 4.87 9.53
CA LEU A 243 18.04 3.71 8.90
C LEU A 243 17.29 3.28 7.63
N SER A 244 15.95 3.27 7.66
CA SER A 244 15.16 2.97 6.47
C SER A 244 15.38 4.00 5.36
N ALA A 245 15.43 5.28 5.68
CA ALA A 245 15.65 6.34 4.70
C ALA A 245 17.01 6.18 4.02
N GLN A 246 18.06 5.85 4.79
CA GLN A 246 19.40 5.59 4.26
C GLN A 246 19.45 4.36 3.33
N LEU A 247 18.73 3.29 3.69
CA LEU A 247 18.63 2.09 2.87
C LEU A 247 17.88 2.33 1.56
N VAL A 248 16.71 2.99 1.64
CA VAL A 248 15.89 3.35 0.48
C VAL A 248 16.63 4.31 -0.43
N ASN A 249 17.38 5.25 0.15
CA ASN A 249 18.19 6.19 -0.59
C ASN A 249 19.22 5.51 -1.50
N VAL A 250 19.87 4.45 -1.01
CA VAL A 250 20.83 3.69 -1.81
C VAL A 250 20.09 2.74 -2.76
N ALA A 251 19.32 1.79 -2.23
CA ALA A 251 18.83 0.67 -3.01
C ALA A 251 17.45 0.87 -3.68
N GLY A 252 16.83 2.04 -3.50
CA GLY A 252 15.43 2.27 -3.84
C GLY A 252 14.46 1.50 -2.92
N ILE A 253 13.21 1.35 -3.35
CA ILE A 253 12.17 0.70 -2.53
C ILE A 253 12.21 -0.82 -2.74
N ILE A 254 12.83 -1.54 -1.80
CA ILE A 254 12.82 -3.01 -1.78
C ILE A 254 11.74 -3.52 -0.83
N SER A 255 10.78 -4.26 -1.36
CA SER A 255 9.61 -4.77 -0.61
C SER A 255 9.87 -6.12 0.07
N PHE A 256 9.10 -6.41 1.13
CA PHE A 256 8.99 -7.70 1.84
C PHE A 256 10.20 -8.19 2.64
N ILE A 257 11.42 -7.69 2.41
CA ILE A 257 12.61 -8.17 3.16
C ILE A 257 12.51 -7.83 4.65
N GLY A 258 12.12 -6.59 4.97
CA GLY A 258 11.90 -6.16 6.35
C GLY A 258 10.75 -6.89 7.05
N LEU A 259 9.84 -7.51 6.29
CA LEU A 259 8.78 -8.36 6.81
C LEU A 259 9.26 -9.80 7.05
N PHE A 260 9.88 -10.42 6.05
CA PHE A 260 10.27 -11.84 6.08
C PHE A 260 11.48 -12.12 6.95
N ALA A 261 12.47 -11.25 6.96
CA ALA A 261 13.71 -11.51 7.66
C ALA A 261 13.49 -11.71 9.18
N PRO A 262 12.74 -10.85 9.90
CA PRO A 262 12.38 -11.09 11.30
C PRO A 262 11.51 -12.33 11.52
N LEU A 263 10.68 -12.68 10.53
CA LEU A 263 9.77 -13.81 10.60
C LEU A 263 10.51 -15.14 10.44
N LEU A 264 11.42 -15.24 9.47
CA LEU A 264 12.34 -16.37 9.33
C LEU A 264 13.23 -16.51 10.57
N ALA A 265 13.73 -15.40 11.13
CA ALA A 265 14.49 -15.44 12.37
C ALA A 265 13.67 -16.07 13.52
N LYS A 266 12.38 -15.72 13.67
CA LYS A 266 11.48 -16.36 14.64
C LYS A 266 11.29 -17.85 14.35
N MET A 267 11.10 -18.23 13.09
CA MET A 267 10.98 -19.64 12.67
C MET A 267 12.26 -20.44 12.98
N PHE A 268 13.43 -19.78 12.90
CA PHE A 268 14.72 -20.36 13.25
C PHE A 268 14.98 -20.42 14.77
N GLY A 269 14.01 -20.02 15.60
CA GLY A 269 14.10 -20.14 17.06
C GLY A 269 14.49 -18.85 17.77
N ALA A 270 14.60 -17.72 17.08
CA ALA A 270 14.85 -16.41 17.70
C ALA A 270 13.63 -15.94 18.50
N ARG A 271 13.54 -16.37 19.76
CA ARG A 271 12.43 -15.98 20.68
C ARG A 271 12.71 -14.70 21.45
N ARG A 272 13.97 -14.43 21.80
CA ARG A 272 14.39 -13.24 22.55
C ARG A 272 14.64 -12.07 21.61
N LEU A 273 14.46 -10.84 22.08
CA LEU A 273 14.69 -9.65 21.25
C LEU A 273 16.15 -9.58 20.77
N LEU A 274 17.13 -9.88 21.63
CA LEU A 274 18.55 -9.89 21.25
C LEU A 274 18.81 -10.86 20.07
N SER A 275 18.32 -12.10 20.17
CA SER A 275 18.51 -13.07 19.10
C SER A 275 17.78 -12.67 17.82
N ARG A 276 16.64 -11.98 17.92
CA ARG A 276 15.95 -11.40 16.75
C ARG A 276 16.76 -10.27 16.12
N LEU A 277 17.34 -9.37 16.90
CA LEU A 277 18.18 -8.26 16.42
C LEU A 277 19.45 -8.74 15.71
N LEU A 278 19.94 -9.95 16.02
CA LEU A 278 21.12 -10.53 15.37
C LEU A 278 20.76 -11.44 14.18
N LEU A 279 19.75 -12.31 14.34
CA LEU A 279 19.37 -13.26 13.29
C LEU A 279 18.58 -12.62 12.15
N ALA A 280 17.74 -11.60 12.41
CA ALA A 280 16.97 -10.97 11.34
C ALA A 280 17.85 -10.23 10.31
N PRO A 281 18.92 -9.52 10.70
CA PRO A 281 19.88 -9.01 9.71
C PRO A 281 20.51 -10.14 8.86
N LEU A 282 20.92 -11.24 9.49
CA LEU A 282 21.54 -12.36 8.76
C LEU A 282 20.57 -13.04 7.78
N THR A 283 19.30 -13.21 8.16
CA THR A 283 18.30 -13.75 7.23
C THR A 283 17.93 -12.75 6.14
N GLY A 284 17.88 -11.45 6.44
CA GLY A 284 17.65 -10.40 5.44
C GLY A 284 18.77 -10.31 4.41
N MET A 285 20.03 -10.41 4.88
CA MET A 285 21.22 -10.53 4.03
C MET A 285 21.09 -11.70 3.05
N LEU A 286 20.75 -12.88 3.55
CA LEU A 286 20.58 -14.09 2.74
C LEU A 286 19.45 -13.96 1.71
N LEU A 287 18.31 -13.39 2.11
CA LEU A 287 17.16 -13.20 1.23
C LEU A 287 17.45 -12.22 0.09
N LEU A 288 18.02 -11.04 0.40
CA LEU A 288 18.31 -10.05 -0.63
C LEU A 288 19.44 -10.53 -1.54
N TRP A 289 20.47 -11.17 -0.99
CA TRP A 289 21.54 -11.74 -1.78
C TRP A 289 21.03 -12.78 -2.77
N LEU A 290 20.23 -13.76 -2.30
CA LEU A 290 19.66 -14.76 -3.19
C LEU A 290 18.79 -14.12 -4.28
N ALA A 291 17.93 -13.16 -3.91
CA ALA A 291 17.07 -12.47 -4.86
C ALA A 291 17.89 -11.69 -5.91
N ASP A 292 18.95 -11.00 -5.49
CA ASP A 292 19.81 -10.26 -6.41
C ASP A 292 20.58 -11.17 -7.37
N GLN A 293 21.08 -12.32 -6.90
CA GLN A 293 21.76 -13.28 -7.77
C GLN A 293 20.80 -13.94 -8.78
N CYS A 294 19.55 -14.20 -8.39
CA CYS A 294 18.52 -14.61 -9.33
C CYS A 294 18.27 -13.53 -10.38
N VAL A 295 18.30 -12.25 -10.01
CA VAL A 295 18.09 -11.12 -10.94
C VAL A 295 19.27 -10.97 -11.90
N VAL A 296 20.50 -11.09 -11.44
CA VAL A 296 21.70 -11.10 -12.30
C VAL A 296 21.60 -12.23 -13.33
N TRP A 297 21.24 -13.43 -12.88
CA TRP A 297 21.03 -14.57 -13.75
C TRP A 297 19.90 -14.33 -14.77
N LEU A 298 18.75 -13.82 -14.31
CA LEU A 298 17.59 -13.56 -15.17
C LEU A 298 17.88 -12.48 -16.22
N THR A 299 18.63 -11.45 -15.84
CA THR A 299 19.03 -10.35 -16.74
C THR A 299 19.90 -10.87 -17.89
N ALA A 300 20.76 -11.85 -17.64
CA ALA A 300 21.58 -12.47 -18.67
C ALA A 300 20.80 -13.35 -19.67
N HIS A 301 19.62 -13.86 -19.29
CA HIS A 301 18.85 -14.82 -20.10
C HIS A 301 17.51 -14.28 -20.62
N TRP A 302 17.02 -13.16 -20.09
CA TRP A 302 15.68 -12.65 -20.41
C TRP A 302 15.64 -11.13 -20.58
N ARG A 303 15.07 -10.39 -19.63
CA ARG A 303 14.99 -8.93 -19.62
C ARG A 303 15.57 -8.39 -18.33
N GLU A 304 16.01 -7.14 -18.35
CA GLU A 304 16.38 -6.43 -17.13
C GLU A 304 15.18 -6.35 -16.19
N VAL A 305 15.34 -6.92 -15.00
CA VAL A 305 14.35 -6.86 -13.92
C VAL A 305 15.03 -6.23 -12.71
N SER A 306 14.34 -5.36 -12.00
CA SER A 306 14.88 -4.77 -10.77
C SER A 306 14.82 -5.75 -9.60
N THR A 307 15.79 -5.66 -8.70
CA THR A 307 15.88 -6.55 -7.54
C THR A 307 14.65 -6.44 -6.63
N GLY A 308 14.11 -5.25 -6.43
CA GLY A 308 12.87 -5.05 -5.68
C GLY A 308 11.64 -5.63 -6.37
N THR A 309 11.61 -5.67 -7.71
CA THR A 309 10.56 -6.38 -8.44
C THR A 309 10.59 -7.88 -8.18
N ALA A 310 11.78 -8.48 -8.24
CA ALA A 310 11.94 -9.89 -7.95
C ALA A 310 11.53 -10.24 -6.50
N THR A 311 11.92 -9.40 -5.52
CA THR A 311 11.54 -9.63 -4.12
C THR A 311 10.04 -9.48 -3.89
N ALA A 312 9.35 -8.58 -4.61
CA ALA A 312 7.90 -8.43 -4.51
C ALA A 312 7.14 -9.61 -5.13
N ILE A 313 7.55 -10.06 -6.32
CA ILE A 313 6.93 -11.20 -7.02
C ILE A 313 7.11 -12.50 -6.25
N ILE A 314 8.29 -12.74 -5.67
CA ILE A 314 8.56 -13.92 -4.84
C ILE A 314 7.94 -13.78 -3.45
N GLY A 315 7.98 -12.57 -2.90
CA GLY A 315 7.53 -12.25 -1.55
C GLY A 315 6.03 -12.42 -1.36
N ALA A 316 5.19 -11.99 -2.31
CA ALA A 316 3.75 -12.10 -2.15
C ALA A 316 3.24 -13.56 -2.03
N PRO A 317 3.61 -14.52 -2.91
CA PRO A 317 3.28 -15.93 -2.74
C PRO A 317 3.81 -16.51 -1.42
N LEU A 318 5.04 -16.14 -1.02
CA LEU A 318 5.63 -16.59 0.24
C LEU A 318 4.82 -16.10 1.45
N LEU A 319 4.33 -14.86 1.42
CA LEU A 319 3.52 -14.29 2.49
C LEU A 319 2.17 -15.01 2.56
N LEU A 320 1.53 -15.21 1.41
CA LEU A 320 0.29 -15.97 1.30
C LEU A 320 0.44 -17.38 1.87
N TRP A 321 1.53 -18.09 1.55
CA TRP A 321 1.80 -19.42 2.10
C TRP A 321 2.01 -19.42 3.63
N LEU A 322 2.59 -18.35 4.16
CA LEU A 322 2.97 -18.24 5.57
C LEU A 322 1.84 -17.72 6.46
N LEU A 323 0.90 -16.94 5.91
CA LEU A 323 -0.24 -16.35 6.62
C LEU A 323 -1.05 -17.36 7.46
N PRO A 324 -1.41 -18.57 6.97
CA PRO A 324 -2.12 -19.57 7.78
C PRO A 324 -1.32 -20.06 9.00
N ARG A 325 0.01 -19.92 8.97
CA ARG A 325 0.93 -20.38 10.01
C ARG A 325 1.24 -19.30 11.04
N LEU A 326 0.90 -18.05 10.74
CA LEU A 326 1.05 -16.93 11.66
C LEU A 326 -0.06 -16.99 12.71
N LYS A 327 0.32 -17.27 13.97
CA LYS A 327 -0.55 -17.04 15.12
C LYS A 327 -0.71 -15.54 15.29
N THR A 328 -1.73 -14.98 14.67
CA THR A 328 -2.13 -13.61 14.89
C THR A 328 -2.91 -13.61 16.20
N ALA A 329 -2.32 -13.06 17.27
CA ALA A 329 -3.08 -12.82 18.48
C ALA A 329 -4.18 -11.83 18.11
N ALA A 330 -5.45 -12.26 18.16
CA ALA A 330 -6.55 -11.33 18.00
C ALA A 330 -6.38 -10.24 19.06
N VAL A 331 -6.13 -9.02 18.64
CA VAL A 331 -6.23 -7.88 19.55
C VAL A 331 -7.71 -7.80 19.89
N MET A 332 -8.09 -8.36 21.05
CA MET A 332 -9.44 -8.17 21.55
C MET A 332 -9.68 -6.66 21.62
N PRO A 333 -10.79 -6.15 21.05
CA PRO A 333 -11.16 -4.76 21.26
C PRO A 333 -11.12 -4.52 22.77
N ALA A 334 -10.51 -3.40 23.20
CA ALA A 334 -10.57 -3.02 24.60
C ALA A 334 -12.05 -3.04 25.03
N MET A 335 -12.40 -3.96 25.94
CA MET A 335 -13.73 -4.06 26.54
C MET A 335 -14.06 -2.84 27.40
N ASP A 336 -13.09 -1.94 27.58
CA ASP A 336 -13.24 -0.68 28.29
C ASP A 336 -13.36 0.48 27.29
N GLN A 337 -14.57 0.71 26.77
CA GLN A 337 -14.89 1.95 26.04
C GLN A 337 -15.35 3.08 26.98
N GLY A 338 -15.28 2.87 28.30
CA GLY A 338 -15.90 3.74 29.29
C GLY A 338 -17.43 3.80 29.18
N ASP A 339 -18.08 4.36 30.21
CA ASP A 339 -19.56 4.45 30.32
C ASP A 339 -20.23 5.40 29.31
N LYS A 340 -19.49 6.02 28.40
CA LYS A 340 -20.04 7.00 27.45
C LYS A 340 -20.48 6.31 26.17
N VAL A 341 -21.71 5.79 26.16
CA VAL A 341 -22.40 5.40 24.93
C VAL A 341 -22.58 6.67 24.07
N PRO A 342 -21.95 6.77 22.90
CA PRO A 342 -22.03 8.00 22.12
C PRO A 342 -23.41 8.16 21.52
N VAL A 343 -23.94 9.39 21.55
CA VAL A 343 -25.29 9.74 21.11
C VAL A 343 -25.53 9.28 19.66
N GLU A 344 -26.57 8.48 19.46
CA GLU A 344 -27.02 8.05 18.13
C GLU A 344 -27.99 9.08 17.55
N ARG A 345 -27.95 9.30 16.22
CA ARG A 345 -28.91 10.20 15.56
C ARG A 345 -30.23 9.49 15.32
N HIS A 346 -31.29 9.91 16.01
CA HIS A 346 -32.60 9.27 16.01
C HIS A 346 -33.57 9.66 14.87
N ARG A 347 -33.12 10.39 13.83
CA ARG A 347 -33.97 10.84 12.70
C ARG A 347 -33.33 10.54 11.34
N VAL A 348 -33.07 9.27 11.07
CA VAL A 348 -32.30 8.82 9.90
C VAL A 348 -32.90 9.33 8.58
N VAL A 349 -34.22 9.28 8.42
CA VAL A 349 -34.91 9.70 7.18
C VAL A 349 -34.62 11.16 6.82
N ILE A 350 -34.65 12.07 7.80
CA ILE A 350 -34.35 13.50 7.57
C ILE A 350 -32.89 13.68 7.15
N TRP A 351 -31.96 12.96 7.78
CA TRP A 351 -30.54 13.04 7.40
C TRP A 351 -30.26 12.44 6.03
N VAL A 352 -30.97 11.37 5.66
CA VAL A 352 -30.92 10.81 4.31
C VAL A 352 -31.47 11.80 3.30
N GLY A 353 -32.61 12.46 3.59
CA GLY A 353 -33.17 13.52 2.76
C GLY A 353 -32.20 14.70 2.58
N PHE A 354 -31.57 15.15 3.68
CA PHE A 354 -30.56 16.20 3.63
C PHE A 354 -29.33 15.80 2.81
N ALA A 355 -28.81 14.58 3.01
CA ALA A 355 -27.66 14.08 2.25
C ALA A 355 -27.98 13.91 0.76
N ALA A 356 -29.19 13.44 0.43
CA ALA A 356 -29.66 13.32 -0.95
C ALA A 356 -29.85 14.69 -1.62
N LEU A 357 -30.44 15.66 -0.90
CA LEU A 357 -30.57 17.04 -1.37
C LEU A 357 -29.19 17.69 -1.57
N ALA A 358 -28.26 17.51 -0.63
CA ALA A 358 -26.90 18.01 -0.76
C ALA A 358 -26.18 17.41 -1.97
N LEU A 359 -26.35 16.10 -2.22
CA LEU A 359 -25.81 15.44 -3.40
C LEU A 359 -26.42 15.98 -4.70
N LEU A 360 -27.74 16.23 -4.71
CA LEU A 360 -28.42 16.82 -5.86
C LEU A 360 -27.89 18.23 -6.16
N ILE A 361 -27.81 19.09 -5.14
CA ILE A 361 -27.26 20.45 -5.26
C ILE A 361 -25.82 20.41 -5.76
N LEU A 362 -24.99 19.54 -5.18
CA LEU A 362 -23.61 19.35 -5.60
C LEU A 362 -23.54 18.90 -7.06
N SER A 363 -24.42 18.01 -7.49
CA SER A 363 -24.45 17.50 -8.87
C SER A 363 -24.85 18.61 -9.85
N LEU A 364 -25.88 19.39 -9.53
CA LEU A 364 -26.32 20.54 -10.32
C LEU A 364 -25.21 21.61 -10.41
N ALA A 365 -24.53 21.90 -9.30
CA ALA A 365 -23.38 22.78 -9.27
C ALA A 365 -22.23 22.23 -10.12
N ALA A 366 -21.94 20.93 -10.04
CA ALA A 366 -20.87 20.28 -10.82
C ALA A 366 -21.13 20.26 -12.34
N LEU A 367 -22.40 20.30 -12.76
CA LEU A 367 -22.80 20.43 -14.15
C LEU A 367 -22.70 21.88 -14.63
N SER A 368 -23.02 22.85 -13.78
CA SER A 368 -23.25 24.24 -14.19
C SER A 368 -22.04 25.14 -13.94
N LEU A 369 -21.37 25.02 -12.80
CA LEU A 369 -20.22 25.84 -12.43
C LEU A 369 -18.95 25.35 -13.16
N GLY A 370 -18.35 26.23 -13.95
CA GLY A 370 -17.17 25.96 -14.76
C GLY A 370 -16.13 27.07 -14.71
N ARG A 371 -14.93 26.77 -15.21
CA ARG A 371 -13.87 27.74 -15.48
C ARG A 371 -13.54 27.71 -16.97
N ASP A 372 -13.42 28.88 -17.58
CA ASP A 372 -12.91 29.08 -18.94
C ASP A 372 -11.66 29.99 -18.92
N ALA A 373 -11.26 30.48 -20.10
CA ALA A 373 -10.15 31.42 -20.26
C ALA A 373 -10.38 32.78 -19.58
N HIS A 374 -11.64 33.20 -19.36
CA HIS A 374 -12.01 34.48 -18.78
C HIS A 374 -12.29 34.41 -17.28
N GLY A 375 -12.46 33.22 -16.72
CA GLY A 375 -12.55 32.99 -15.29
C GLY A 375 -13.63 31.98 -14.92
N TRP A 376 -14.20 32.15 -13.73
CA TRP A 376 -15.28 31.30 -13.25
C TRP A 376 -16.62 31.83 -13.74
N HIS A 377 -17.43 30.95 -14.33
CA HIS A 377 -18.77 31.31 -14.78
C HIS A 377 -19.76 30.17 -14.51
N TRP A 378 -21.03 30.54 -14.39
CA TRP A 378 -22.13 29.59 -14.36
C TRP A 378 -22.62 29.39 -15.79
N ALA A 379 -22.51 28.16 -16.29
CA ALA A 379 -23.07 27.79 -17.58
C ALA A 379 -24.60 27.82 -17.49
N MET A 380 -25.22 28.71 -18.26
CA MET A 380 -26.67 28.89 -18.37
C MET A 380 -27.05 28.94 -19.86
N GLY A 381 -28.31 28.62 -20.18
CA GLY A 381 -28.82 28.67 -21.56
C GLY A 381 -28.12 27.69 -22.51
N GLU A 382 -27.72 28.16 -23.69
CA GLU A 382 -27.08 27.34 -24.73
C GLU A 382 -25.76 26.72 -24.28
N LEU A 383 -24.94 27.47 -23.53
CA LEU A 383 -23.65 26.98 -23.02
C LEU A 383 -23.84 25.74 -22.13
N TRP A 384 -24.89 25.73 -21.31
CA TRP A 384 -25.21 24.58 -20.47
C TRP A 384 -25.59 23.36 -21.32
N GLN A 385 -26.39 23.55 -22.37
CA GLN A 385 -26.80 22.48 -23.29
C GLN A 385 -25.63 21.91 -24.07
N GLN A 386 -24.67 22.75 -24.47
CA GLN A 386 -23.45 22.31 -25.18
C GLN A 386 -22.49 21.52 -24.28
N LEU A 387 -22.41 21.87 -22.99
CA LEU A 387 -21.54 21.21 -22.02
C LEU A 387 -22.14 19.92 -21.43
N LEU A 388 -23.47 19.81 -21.41
CA LEU A 388 -24.18 18.70 -20.78
C LEU A 388 -23.75 17.31 -21.31
N PRO A 389 -23.60 17.08 -22.64
CA PRO A 389 -23.17 15.78 -23.17
C PRO A 389 -21.79 15.33 -22.66
N TRP A 390 -20.91 16.28 -22.31
CA TRP A 390 -19.56 16.00 -21.82
C TRP A 390 -19.50 15.89 -20.29
N ARG A 391 -20.34 16.65 -19.58
CA ARG A 391 -20.33 16.71 -18.11
C ARG A 391 -21.24 15.64 -17.47
N LEU A 392 -22.40 15.37 -18.08
CA LEU A 392 -23.42 14.51 -17.48
C LEU A 392 -23.00 13.04 -17.39
N PRO A 393 -22.51 12.37 -18.47
CA PRO A 393 -22.09 10.96 -18.38
C PRO A 393 -21.01 10.76 -17.32
N ARG A 394 -20.05 11.66 -17.33
CA ARG A 394 -18.88 11.64 -16.45
C ARG A 394 -19.27 11.84 -14.98
N LEU A 395 -20.11 12.84 -14.68
CA LEU A 395 -20.62 13.06 -13.32
C LEU A 395 -21.50 11.88 -12.85
N ALA A 396 -22.36 11.35 -13.73
CA ALA A 396 -23.22 10.22 -13.40
C ALA A 396 -22.40 8.97 -13.03
N ALA A 397 -21.37 8.66 -13.82
CA ALA A 397 -20.45 7.56 -13.53
C ALA A 397 -19.61 7.80 -12.27
N ALA A 398 -19.19 9.04 -12.02
CA ALA A 398 -18.50 9.43 -10.79
C ALA A 398 -19.40 9.17 -9.56
N VAL A 399 -20.63 9.66 -9.58
CA VAL A 399 -21.61 9.45 -8.50
C VAL A 399 -21.88 7.96 -8.29
N ALA A 400 -22.18 7.21 -9.35
CA ALA A 400 -22.48 5.77 -9.28
C ALA A 400 -21.31 4.97 -8.70
N THR A 401 -20.09 5.25 -9.16
CA THR A 401 -18.86 4.63 -8.66
C THR A 401 -18.64 4.98 -7.19
N GLY A 402 -18.77 6.26 -6.81
CA GLY A 402 -18.63 6.70 -5.42
C GLY A 402 -19.63 6.01 -4.49
N MET A 403 -20.88 5.85 -4.93
CA MET A 403 -21.92 5.10 -4.21
C MET A 403 -21.54 3.62 -4.02
N MET A 404 -21.08 2.95 -5.08
CA MET A 404 -20.65 1.55 -5.01
C MET A 404 -19.47 1.35 -4.06
N LEU A 405 -18.46 2.22 -4.14
CA LEU A 405 -17.28 2.17 -3.25
C LEU A 405 -17.66 2.49 -1.80
N GLY A 406 -18.56 3.44 -1.56
CA GLY A 406 -19.09 3.74 -0.23
C GLY A 406 -19.81 2.54 0.40
N ALA A 407 -20.62 1.82 -0.39
CA ALA A 407 -21.27 0.58 0.04
C ALA A 407 -20.25 -0.54 0.30
N ALA A 408 -19.35 -0.81 -0.65
CA ALA A 408 -18.32 -1.84 -0.53
C ALA A 408 -17.44 -1.62 0.71
N GLY A 409 -17.03 -0.37 0.93
CA GLY A 409 -16.33 0.09 2.13
C GLY A 409 -17.08 -0.22 3.42
N CYS A 410 -18.36 0.18 3.49
CA CYS A 410 -19.20 -0.09 4.66
C CYS A 410 -19.34 -1.60 4.93
N ILE A 411 -19.52 -2.41 3.88
CA ILE A 411 -19.62 -3.87 3.99
C ILE A 411 -18.31 -4.44 4.55
N VAL A 412 -17.17 -4.09 3.94
CA VAL A 412 -15.85 -4.59 4.32
C VAL A 412 -15.50 -4.19 5.76
N GLN A 413 -15.74 -2.94 6.17
CA GLN A 413 -15.47 -2.49 7.55
C GLN A 413 -16.33 -3.21 8.60
N ARG A 414 -17.59 -3.53 8.29
CA ARG A 414 -18.49 -4.21 9.23
C ARG A 414 -18.27 -5.72 9.24
N LEU A 415 -17.94 -6.31 8.10
CA LEU A 415 -17.54 -7.71 7.97
C LEU A 415 -16.25 -8.00 8.76
N THR A 416 -15.29 -7.09 8.69
CA THR A 416 -13.96 -7.24 9.32
C THR A 416 -13.92 -6.77 10.77
N GLY A 417 -14.91 -5.98 11.21
CA GLY A 417 -14.82 -5.25 12.49
C GLY A 417 -13.69 -4.22 12.54
N ASN A 418 -13.03 -3.96 11.41
CA ASN A 418 -11.88 -3.07 11.32
C ASN A 418 -12.30 -1.79 10.59
N PRO A 419 -12.26 -0.61 11.25
CA PRO A 419 -12.61 0.67 10.61
C PRO A 419 -11.69 1.06 9.44
N MET A 420 -10.59 0.34 9.25
CA MET A 420 -9.53 0.62 8.27
C MET A 420 -9.55 -0.36 7.11
N ALA A 421 -10.43 -1.36 7.19
CA ALA A 421 -10.62 -2.26 6.08
C ALA A 421 -11.27 -1.49 4.94
N SER A 422 -10.66 -1.55 3.76
CA SER A 422 -11.21 -1.02 2.52
C SER A 422 -11.10 -2.09 1.44
N PRO A 423 -11.96 -2.05 0.42
CA PRO A 423 -11.87 -2.96 -0.71
C PRO A 423 -10.56 -2.81 -1.50
N GLU A 424 -9.95 -1.63 -1.48
CA GLU A 424 -8.63 -1.36 -2.07
C GLU A 424 -7.52 -2.12 -1.31
N VAL A 425 -7.55 -2.10 0.03
CA VAL A 425 -6.60 -2.84 0.88
C VAL A 425 -6.77 -4.36 0.75
N LEU A 426 -8.00 -4.83 0.46
CA LEU A 426 -8.24 -6.24 0.11
C LEU A 426 -7.64 -6.61 -1.26
N GLY A 427 -7.14 -5.67 -2.07
CA GLY A 427 -6.51 -5.95 -3.35
C GLY A 427 -7.44 -6.39 -4.48
N ILE A 428 -8.75 -6.40 -4.26
CA ILE A 428 -9.76 -6.73 -5.28
C ILE A 428 -9.62 -5.78 -6.47
N SER A 429 -9.44 -4.49 -6.19
CA SER A 429 -9.27 -3.45 -7.20
C SER A 429 -7.96 -3.62 -7.99
N SER A 430 -6.85 -3.90 -7.30
CA SER A 430 -5.55 -4.23 -7.91
C SER A 430 -5.64 -5.48 -8.80
N GLY A 431 -6.40 -6.49 -8.37
CA GLY A 431 -6.66 -7.70 -9.15
C GLY A 431 -7.48 -7.47 -10.41
N ALA A 432 -8.50 -6.60 -10.33
CA ALA A 432 -9.27 -6.17 -11.50
C ALA A 432 -8.38 -5.43 -12.51
N ALA A 433 -7.56 -4.49 -12.02
CA ALA A 433 -6.63 -3.73 -12.85
C ALA A 433 -5.59 -4.64 -13.52
N PHE A 434 -5.01 -5.57 -12.78
CA PHE A 434 -4.06 -6.55 -13.33
C PHE A 434 -4.72 -7.43 -14.40
N GLY A 435 -5.93 -7.94 -14.15
CA GLY A 435 -6.68 -8.73 -15.13
C GLY A 435 -6.93 -7.98 -16.44
N VAL A 436 -7.34 -6.71 -16.35
CA VAL A 436 -7.52 -5.80 -17.50
C VAL A 436 -6.21 -5.64 -18.28
N VAL A 437 -5.12 -5.35 -17.59
CA VAL A 437 -3.83 -5.09 -18.25
C VAL A 437 -3.31 -6.36 -18.93
N VAL A 438 -3.35 -7.52 -18.28
CA VAL A 438 -2.96 -8.79 -18.91
C VAL A 438 -3.77 -9.04 -20.18
N MET A 439 -5.08 -8.79 -20.16
CA MET A 439 -5.93 -8.99 -21.33
C MET A 439 -5.60 -8.04 -22.48
N LEU A 440 -5.23 -6.78 -22.19
CA LEU A 440 -4.79 -5.80 -23.19
C LEU A 440 -3.56 -6.25 -23.98
N PHE A 441 -2.69 -7.06 -23.36
CA PHE A 441 -1.51 -7.64 -24.01
C PHE A 441 -1.82 -8.92 -24.78
N ILE A 442 -2.84 -9.69 -24.38
CA ILE A 442 -3.20 -10.96 -25.01
C ILE A 442 -4.05 -10.74 -26.28
N VAL A 443 -4.97 -9.77 -26.27
CA VAL A 443 -5.89 -9.54 -27.39
C VAL A 443 -5.50 -8.29 -28.20
N PRO A 444 -5.00 -8.45 -29.45
CA PRO A 444 -4.78 -7.33 -30.35
C PRO A 444 -6.10 -6.77 -30.90
N GLY A 445 -6.17 -5.46 -31.16
CA GLY A 445 -7.25 -4.87 -31.98
C GLY A 445 -8.30 -4.10 -31.19
N ASP A 446 -9.14 -4.74 -30.38
CA ASP A 446 -10.26 -4.06 -29.70
C ASP A 446 -10.48 -4.57 -28.27
N ALA A 447 -9.66 -4.06 -27.35
CA ALA A 447 -9.61 -4.53 -25.97
C ALA A 447 -10.80 -4.06 -25.10
N PHE A 448 -11.58 -3.07 -25.56
CA PHE A 448 -12.63 -2.44 -24.76
C PHE A 448 -13.78 -3.39 -24.38
N GLY A 449 -14.16 -4.31 -25.28
CA GLY A 449 -15.18 -5.33 -25.00
C GLY A 449 -14.74 -6.35 -23.93
N TRP A 450 -13.43 -6.57 -23.81
CA TRP A 450 -12.84 -7.54 -22.87
C TRP A 450 -12.49 -6.95 -21.51
N LEU A 451 -12.51 -5.62 -21.34
CA LEU A 451 -12.18 -4.96 -20.07
C LEU A 451 -13.05 -5.48 -18.92
N LEU A 452 -14.36 -5.53 -19.11
CA LEU A 452 -15.29 -5.94 -18.05
C LEU A 452 -15.13 -7.43 -17.70
N PRO A 453 -15.13 -8.39 -18.65
CA PRO A 453 -14.85 -9.79 -18.35
C PRO A 453 -13.48 -9.99 -17.69
N ALA A 454 -12.43 -9.33 -18.18
CA ALA A 454 -11.07 -9.49 -17.68
C ALA A 454 -10.91 -8.94 -16.25
N GLY A 455 -11.45 -7.75 -15.97
CA GLY A 455 -11.41 -7.18 -14.63
C GLY A 455 -12.28 -7.96 -13.64
N CYS A 456 -13.44 -8.46 -14.06
CA CYS A 456 -14.27 -9.34 -13.23
C CYS A 456 -13.55 -10.66 -12.90
N LEU A 457 -12.89 -11.29 -13.88
CA LEU A 457 -12.08 -12.49 -13.65
C LEU A 457 -10.89 -12.21 -12.73
N GLY A 458 -10.17 -11.11 -12.93
CA GLY A 458 -9.05 -10.70 -12.07
C GLY A 458 -9.47 -10.45 -10.62
N ALA A 459 -10.59 -9.74 -10.42
CA ALA A 459 -11.19 -9.52 -9.11
C ALA A 459 -11.66 -10.83 -8.45
N ALA A 460 -12.32 -11.71 -9.21
CA ALA A 460 -12.80 -12.99 -8.73
C ALA A 460 -11.66 -13.93 -8.31
N LEU A 461 -10.60 -14.02 -9.12
CA LEU A 461 -9.41 -14.81 -8.83
C LEU A 461 -8.70 -14.27 -7.58
N THR A 462 -8.57 -12.95 -7.46
CA THR A 462 -8.00 -12.31 -6.28
C THR A 462 -8.81 -12.62 -5.01
N LEU A 463 -10.13 -12.51 -5.08
CA LEU A 463 -11.01 -12.86 -3.98
C LEU A 463 -10.91 -14.36 -3.62
N LEU A 464 -10.83 -15.24 -4.61
CA LEU A 464 -10.66 -16.68 -4.41
C LEU A 464 -9.34 -16.98 -3.67
N VAL A 465 -8.23 -16.38 -4.10
CA VAL A 465 -6.93 -16.54 -3.45
C VAL A 465 -6.99 -16.05 -2.00
N ILE A 466 -7.56 -14.87 -1.74
CA ILE A 466 -7.64 -14.30 -0.39
C ILE A 466 -8.54 -15.14 0.52
N THR A 467 -9.69 -15.61 0.03
CA THR A 467 -10.62 -16.39 0.85
C THR A 467 -10.12 -17.81 1.13
N THR A 468 -9.49 -18.45 0.15
CA THR A 468 -8.93 -19.81 0.32
C THR A 468 -7.69 -19.81 1.19
N ILE A 469 -6.79 -18.84 1.02
CA ILE A 469 -5.53 -18.77 1.76
C ILE A 469 -5.72 -18.06 3.10
N GLY A 470 -6.33 -16.87 3.09
CA GLY A 470 -6.59 -16.08 4.30
C GLY A 470 -7.64 -16.69 5.23
N GLY A 471 -8.54 -17.53 4.70
CA GLY A 471 -9.56 -18.25 5.47
C GLY A 471 -9.12 -19.62 6.03
N ARG A 472 -7.91 -20.11 5.66
CA ARG A 472 -7.37 -21.36 6.22
C ARG A 472 -7.08 -21.20 7.70
N GLY A 473 -7.60 -22.10 8.53
CA GLY A 473 -7.51 -21.98 9.99
C GLY A 473 -8.47 -20.94 10.59
N GLY A 474 -9.62 -20.72 9.94
CA GLY A 474 -10.67 -19.79 10.40
C GLY A 474 -10.58 -18.42 9.72
N PHE A 475 -11.66 -17.65 9.76
CA PHE A 475 -11.69 -16.29 9.25
C PHE A 475 -10.91 -15.39 10.21
N SER A 476 -9.84 -14.73 9.75
CA SER A 476 -9.35 -13.55 10.47
C SER A 476 -9.26 -12.35 9.52
N PRO A 477 -9.91 -11.22 9.89
CA PRO A 477 -9.87 -9.99 9.10
C PRO A 477 -8.45 -9.52 8.78
N GLU A 478 -7.56 -9.59 9.77
CA GLU A 478 -6.16 -9.18 9.63
C GLU A 478 -5.44 -10.00 8.56
N ARG A 479 -5.60 -11.33 8.56
CA ARG A 479 -4.99 -12.21 7.55
C ARG A 479 -5.50 -11.93 6.14
N MET A 480 -6.78 -11.59 6.00
CA MET A 480 -7.36 -11.23 4.71
C MET A 480 -6.82 -9.89 4.19
N LEU A 481 -6.73 -8.87 5.04
CA LEU A 481 -6.17 -7.57 4.66
C LEU A 481 -4.69 -7.70 4.27
N LEU A 482 -3.93 -8.54 4.96
CA LEU A 482 -2.52 -8.80 4.63
C LEU A 482 -2.37 -9.56 3.31
N ALA A 483 -3.21 -10.56 3.07
CA ALA A 483 -3.24 -11.26 1.78
C ALA A 483 -3.56 -10.29 0.64
N GLY A 484 -4.53 -9.39 0.85
CA GLY A 484 -4.90 -8.34 -0.10
C GLY A 484 -3.77 -7.35 -0.37
N MET A 485 -3.07 -6.87 0.67
CA MET A 485 -1.89 -6.01 0.52
C MET A 485 -0.76 -6.73 -0.22
N ALA A 486 -0.49 -8.00 0.09
CA ALA A 486 0.53 -8.79 -0.58
C ALA A 486 0.29 -8.89 -2.09
N LEU A 487 -0.94 -9.24 -2.46
CA LEU A 487 -1.37 -9.34 -3.86
C LEU A 487 -1.35 -7.97 -4.54
N SER A 488 -1.79 -6.91 -3.86
CA SER A 488 -1.76 -5.56 -4.39
C SER A 488 -0.34 -5.10 -4.71
N THR A 489 0.62 -5.34 -3.81
CA THR A 489 2.03 -4.99 -4.06
C THR A 489 2.59 -5.80 -5.23
N ALA A 490 2.29 -7.09 -5.33
CA ALA A 490 2.71 -7.91 -6.47
C ALA A 490 2.13 -7.40 -7.80
N PHE A 491 0.82 -7.14 -7.84
CA PHE A 491 0.16 -6.62 -9.04
C PHE A 491 0.68 -5.22 -9.41
N ALA A 492 0.86 -4.32 -8.45
CA ALA A 492 1.43 -3.00 -8.69
C ALA A 492 2.85 -3.08 -9.27
N THR A 493 3.67 -4.00 -8.75
CA THR A 493 5.03 -4.23 -9.25
C THR A 493 5.03 -4.78 -10.68
N LEU A 494 4.13 -5.73 -10.99
CA LEU A 494 3.96 -6.26 -12.34
C LEU A 494 3.48 -5.17 -13.32
N LEU A 495 2.56 -4.30 -12.88
CA LEU A 495 2.11 -3.14 -13.66
C LEU A 495 3.27 -2.18 -13.94
N LEU A 496 4.11 -1.86 -12.94
CA LEU A 496 5.29 -1.01 -13.12
C LEU A 496 6.30 -1.63 -14.10
N LEU A 497 6.51 -2.95 -14.06
CA LEU A 497 7.38 -3.64 -15.02
C LEU A 497 6.83 -3.55 -16.45
N LEU A 498 5.51 -3.66 -16.62
CA LEU A 498 4.87 -3.46 -17.92
C LEU A 498 4.97 -2.01 -18.41
N MET A 499 4.87 -1.03 -17.51
CA MET A 499 5.12 0.38 -17.86
C MET A 499 6.54 0.63 -18.32
N ALA A 500 7.52 -0.04 -17.70
CA ALA A 500 8.92 0.07 -18.08
C ALA A 500 9.22 -0.50 -19.48
N SER A 501 8.30 -1.25 -20.10
CA SER A 501 8.47 -1.77 -21.46
C SER A 501 8.46 -0.69 -22.54
N GLY A 502 7.99 0.53 -22.23
CA GLY A 502 7.90 1.63 -23.20
C GLY A 502 6.72 1.52 -24.17
N ASP A 503 5.78 0.59 -23.96
CA ASP A 503 4.59 0.47 -24.81
C ASP A 503 3.71 1.75 -24.70
N PRO A 504 3.36 2.41 -25.83
CA PRO A 504 2.55 3.63 -25.82
C PRO A 504 1.16 3.44 -25.20
N ARG A 505 0.63 2.21 -25.16
CA ARG A 505 -0.63 1.88 -24.46
C ARG A 505 -0.52 2.08 -22.94
N MET A 506 0.68 2.15 -22.38
CA MET A 506 0.88 2.36 -20.95
C MET A 506 0.49 3.78 -20.53
N ALA A 507 0.60 4.78 -21.42
CA ALA A 507 0.20 6.15 -21.12
C ALA A 507 -1.32 6.28 -20.89
N THR A 508 -2.14 5.59 -21.70
CA THR A 508 -3.60 5.55 -21.50
C THR A 508 -3.95 4.76 -20.24
N LEU A 509 -3.25 3.66 -19.97
CA LEU A 509 -3.39 2.90 -18.73
C LEU A 509 -2.97 3.69 -17.49
N MET A 510 -1.99 4.60 -17.58
CA MET A 510 -1.61 5.48 -16.46
C MET A 510 -2.72 6.42 -16.05
N THR A 511 -3.40 7.02 -17.03
CA THR A 511 -4.53 7.88 -16.76
C THR A 511 -5.69 7.09 -16.15
N TRP A 512 -5.94 5.87 -16.62
CA TRP A 512 -6.97 5.00 -16.06
C TRP A 512 -6.62 4.48 -14.66
N ILE A 513 -5.39 3.99 -14.43
CA ILE A 513 -4.91 3.51 -13.13
C ILE A 513 -5.01 4.62 -12.08
N ALA A 514 -4.75 5.88 -12.47
CA ALA A 514 -4.89 7.06 -11.64
C ALA A 514 -6.34 7.37 -11.18
N GLY A 515 -7.35 6.63 -11.63
CA GLY A 515 -8.71 6.86 -11.19
C GLY A 515 -9.46 7.90 -12.04
N SER A 516 -9.24 7.92 -13.36
CA SER A 516 -9.84 8.91 -14.25
C SER A 516 -11.26 8.56 -14.70
N THR A 517 -12.15 9.56 -14.62
CA THR A 517 -13.53 9.53 -15.14
C THR A 517 -13.62 10.05 -16.59
N TYR A 518 -12.49 10.40 -17.21
CA TYR A 518 -12.45 11.14 -18.47
C TYR A 518 -12.92 10.36 -19.69
N PRO A 519 -12.57 9.07 -19.84
CA PRO A 519 -12.97 8.32 -21.04
C PRO A 519 -14.44 7.88 -21.02
N VAL A 520 -15.19 8.23 -19.97
CA VAL A 520 -16.56 7.76 -19.78
C VAL A 520 -17.52 8.44 -20.77
N ASP A 521 -18.11 7.62 -21.63
CA ASP A 521 -19.19 8.01 -22.55
C ASP A 521 -20.57 7.80 -21.91
N ALA A 522 -21.62 8.28 -22.60
CA ALA A 522 -23.01 8.12 -22.16
C ALA A 522 -23.42 6.65 -22.01
N GLY A 523 -22.95 5.78 -22.90
CA GLY A 523 -23.23 4.34 -22.87
C GLY A 523 -22.62 3.68 -21.64
N GLN A 524 -21.33 3.93 -21.36
CA GLN A 524 -20.69 3.42 -20.15
C GLN A 524 -21.34 3.98 -18.88
N ALA A 525 -21.64 5.28 -18.82
CA ALA A 525 -22.29 5.89 -17.67
C ALA A 525 -23.64 5.23 -17.34
N TRP A 526 -24.46 4.96 -18.35
CA TRP A 526 -25.74 4.26 -18.17
C TRP A 526 -25.55 2.82 -17.67
N ARG A 527 -24.60 2.07 -18.23
CA ARG A 527 -24.27 0.71 -17.77
C ARG A 527 -23.81 0.72 -16.31
N THR A 528 -22.94 1.67 -15.92
CA THR A 528 -22.47 1.81 -14.54
C THR A 528 -23.61 2.15 -13.59
N LEU A 529 -24.54 3.02 -13.98
CA LEU A 529 -25.75 3.33 -13.19
C LEU A 529 -26.65 2.10 -13.00
N LEU A 530 -26.90 1.32 -14.06
CA LEU A 530 -27.70 0.10 -13.97
C LEU A 530 -27.05 -0.95 -13.06
N VAL A 531 -25.74 -1.15 -13.18
CA VAL A 531 -25.00 -2.08 -12.30
C VAL A 531 -25.00 -1.57 -10.86
N ALA A 532 -24.80 -0.27 -10.65
CA ALA A 532 -24.85 0.33 -9.32
C ALA A 532 -26.22 0.17 -8.67
N THR A 533 -27.32 0.47 -9.38
CA THR A 533 -28.67 0.31 -8.82
C THR A 533 -28.99 -1.14 -8.48
N ALA A 534 -28.64 -2.08 -9.36
CA ALA A 534 -28.81 -3.52 -9.11
C ALA A 534 -28.03 -3.99 -7.88
N LEU A 535 -26.73 -3.71 -7.80
CA LEU A 535 -25.88 -4.16 -6.70
C LEU A 535 -26.20 -3.44 -5.39
N LEU A 536 -26.47 -2.13 -5.42
CA LEU A 536 -26.89 -1.37 -4.24
C LEU A 536 -28.24 -1.85 -3.72
N GLY A 537 -29.16 -2.26 -4.60
CA GLY A 537 -30.44 -2.86 -4.25
C GLY A 537 -30.33 -4.19 -3.47
N LEU A 538 -29.21 -4.92 -3.65
CA LEU A 538 -28.93 -6.14 -2.88
C LEU A 538 -28.41 -5.85 -1.46
N THR A 539 -27.81 -4.68 -1.23
CA THR A 539 -27.16 -4.36 0.06
C THR A 539 -28.08 -4.36 1.28
N PRO A 540 -29.37 -3.92 1.22
CA PRO A 540 -30.28 -3.97 2.37
C PRO A 540 -30.66 -5.39 2.76
N LEU A 541 -30.64 -6.35 1.82
CA LEU A 541 -30.94 -7.77 2.10
C LEU A 541 -29.91 -8.36 3.08
N CYS A 542 -28.69 -7.83 3.08
CA CYS A 542 -27.63 -8.23 3.99
C CYS A 542 -27.71 -7.55 5.38
N ARG A 543 -28.77 -6.79 5.70
CA ARG A 543 -28.93 -6.05 6.96
C ARG A 543 -28.61 -6.90 8.19
N ARG A 544 -29.22 -8.10 8.29
CA ARG A 544 -29.07 -8.98 9.46
C ARG A 544 -27.61 -9.41 9.65
N TRP A 545 -26.94 -9.78 8.56
CA TRP A 545 -25.53 -10.21 8.60
C TRP A 545 -24.63 -9.06 9.01
N LEU A 546 -24.83 -7.90 8.39
CA LEU A 546 -24.09 -6.69 8.72
C LEU A 546 -24.31 -6.29 10.18
N THR A 547 -25.52 -6.40 10.74
CA THR A 547 -25.76 -6.06 12.16
C THR A 547 -25.08 -7.01 13.14
N LEU A 548 -25.03 -8.30 12.83
CA LEU A 548 -24.58 -9.33 13.78
C LEU A 548 -23.07 -9.56 13.74
N LEU A 549 -22.45 -9.59 12.56
CA LEU A 549 -21.01 -9.91 12.41
C LEU A 549 -20.06 -9.06 13.29
N PRO A 550 -20.28 -7.74 13.46
CA PRO A 550 -19.44 -6.92 14.34
C PRO A 550 -19.48 -7.30 15.82
N LEU A 551 -20.49 -8.08 16.27
CA LEU A 551 -20.62 -8.50 17.67
C LEU A 551 -19.62 -9.60 18.06
N GLY A 552 -19.02 -10.26 17.07
CA GLY A 552 -18.10 -11.38 17.26
C GLY A 552 -18.66 -12.70 16.72
N ASP A 553 -17.77 -13.67 16.53
CA ASP A 553 -18.11 -14.98 15.95
C ASP A 553 -19.05 -15.79 16.84
N GLU A 554 -18.76 -15.83 18.15
CA GLU A 554 -19.55 -16.59 19.13
C GLU A 554 -20.98 -16.04 19.27
N THR A 555 -21.12 -14.72 19.43
CA THR A 555 -22.43 -14.06 19.54
C THR A 555 -23.22 -14.14 18.24
N SER A 556 -22.56 -14.02 17.09
CA SER A 556 -23.24 -14.17 15.79
C SER A 556 -23.74 -15.59 15.59
N ARG A 557 -22.95 -16.60 15.99
CA ARG A 557 -23.30 -18.01 15.87
C ARG A 557 -24.44 -18.40 16.82
N SER A 558 -24.46 -17.87 18.05
CA SER A 558 -25.54 -18.16 19.02
C SER A 558 -26.91 -17.61 18.57
N VAL A 559 -26.94 -16.52 17.80
CA VAL A 559 -28.16 -15.95 17.19
C VAL A 559 -28.53 -16.64 15.86
N GLY A 560 -27.88 -17.77 15.53
CA GLY A 560 -28.21 -18.63 14.39
C GLY A 560 -27.63 -18.16 13.04
N LEU A 561 -26.60 -17.31 13.04
CA LEU A 561 -25.97 -16.87 11.79
C LEU A 561 -25.01 -17.94 11.23
N ALA A 562 -25.24 -18.37 10.00
CA ALA A 562 -24.29 -19.19 9.26
C ALA A 562 -23.09 -18.32 8.80
N LEU A 563 -22.02 -18.30 9.61
CA LEU A 563 -20.88 -17.39 9.44
C LEU A 563 -20.21 -17.50 8.06
N LYS A 564 -19.88 -18.71 7.61
CA LYS A 564 -19.16 -18.93 6.34
C LYS A 564 -19.93 -18.39 5.12
N PRO A 565 -21.19 -18.81 4.86
CA PRO A 565 -21.92 -18.31 3.70
C PRO A 565 -22.23 -16.81 3.81
N ALA A 566 -22.55 -16.29 4.99
CA ALA A 566 -22.78 -14.85 5.18
C ALA A 566 -21.53 -14.02 4.83
N ARG A 567 -20.35 -14.45 5.29
CA ARG A 567 -19.07 -13.80 4.96
C ARG A 567 -18.76 -13.88 3.48
N MET A 568 -18.92 -15.06 2.87
CA MET A 568 -18.66 -15.24 1.43
C MET A 568 -19.59 -14.38 0.58
N ALA A 569 -20.88 -14.33 0.89
CA ALA A 569 -21.85 -13.51 0.17
C ALA A 569 -21.54 -12.01 0.30
N LEU A 570 -21.17 -11.53 1.49
CA LEU A 570 -20.76 -10.14 1.70
C LEU A 570 -19.48 -9.79 0.95
N LEU A 571 -18.50 -10.70 0.91
CA LEU A 571 -17.26 -10.52 0.17
C LEU A 571 -17.49 -10.50 -1.33
N LEU A 572 -18.35 -11.39 -1.85
CA LEU A 572 -18.74 -11.40 -3.26
C LEU A 572 -19.46 -10.10 -3.64
N LEU A 573 -20.40 -9.64 -2.82
CA LEU A 573 -21.12 -8.39 -3.05
C LEU A 573 -20.18 -7.17 -3.01
N ALA A 574 -19.32 -7.08 -1.99
CA ALA A 574 -18.33 -6.01 -1.90
C ALA A 574 -17.32 -6.05 -3.06
N SER A 575 -16.93 -7.26 -3.49
CA SER A 575 -16.04 -7.46 -4.63
C SER A 575 -16.70 -7.02 -5.94
N ALA A 576 -17.95 -7.39 -6.18
CA ALA A 576 -18.71 -6.98 -7.36
C ALA A 576 -18.89 -5.45 -7.43
N LEU A 577 -19.29 -4.82 -6.31
CA LEU A 577 -19.37 -3.36 -6.20
C LEU A 577 -18.03 -2.68 -6.50
N THR A 578 -16.94 -3.22 -5.96
CA THR A 578 -15.58 -2.68 -6.14
C THR A 578 -15.08 -2.87 -7.57
N ALA A 579 -15.26 -4.04 -8.15
CA ALA A 579 -14.83 -4.36 -9.50
C ALA A 579 -15.59 -3.51 -10.53
N ALA A 580 -16.92 -3.37 -10.40
CA ALA A 580 -17.72 -2.51 -11.27
C ALA A 580 -17.30 -1.03 -11.21
N ALA A 581 -17.04 -0.53 -10.00
CA ALA A 581 -16.47 0.81 -9.79
C ALA A 581 -15.08 0.94 -10.45
N THR A 582 -14.17 -0.01 -10.18
CA THR A 582 -12.80 -0.03 -10.69
C THR A 582 -12.75 -0.05 -12.22
N LEU A 583 -13.65 -0.80 -12.87
CA LEU A 583 -13.74 -0.87 -14.32
C LEU A 583 -14.15 0.45 -14.96
N THR A 584 -14.93 1.27 -14.25
CA THR A 584 -15.44 2.54 -14.77
C THR A 584 -14.44 3.67 -14.53
N THR A 585 -13.94 3.81 -13.29
CA THR A 585 -13.11 4.95 -12.91
C THR A 585 -11.65 4.61 -12.72
N GLY A 586 -11.27 3.34 -12.63
CA GLY A 586 -9.93 2.91 -12.23
C GLY A 586 -9.82 2.52 -10.75
N PRO A 587 -8.68 1.94 -10.34
CA PRO A 587 -8.52 1.26 -9.05
C PRO A 587 -8.26 2.19 -7.86
N LEU A 588 -7.90 3.45 -8.10
CA LEU A 588 -7.58 4.42 -7.05
C LEU A 588 -8.78 5.31 -6.73
N SER A 589 -9.28 5.29 -5.49
CA SER A 589 -10.34 6.21 -5.09
C SER A 589 -10.37 6.65 -3.62
N PHE A 590 -9.83 5.90 -2.65
CA PHE A 590 -9.87 6.20 -1.19
C PHE A 590 -11.29 6.37 -0.58
N ILE A 591 -12.33 6.51 -1.40
CA ILE A 591 -13.73 6.69 -1.04
C ILE A 591 -14.25 5.52 -0.22
N GLY A 592 -13.86 4.29 -0.58
CA GLY A 592 -14.26 3.09 0.13
C GLY A 592 -13.75 3.02 1.58
N LEU A 593 -12.69 3.74 1.92
CA LEU A 593 -12.25 3.89 3.30
C LEU A 593 -13.02 5.03 4.00
N MET A 594 -13.16 6.16 3.31
CA MET A 594 -13.65 7.40 3.91
C MET A 594 -15.13 7.49 4.15
N ALA A 595 -15.96 7.23 3.12
CA ALA A 595 -17.39 7.44 3.19
C ALA A 595 -18.05 6.70 4.37
N PRO A 596 -17.79 5.39 4.61
CA PRO A 596 -18.31 4.69 5.78
C PRO A 596 -17.74 5.19 7.12
N HIS A 597 -16.52 5.72 7.12
CA HIS A 597 -15.90 6.30 8.31
C HIS A 597 -16.57 7.64 8.67
N ILE A 598 -16.76 8.54 7.70
CA ILE A 598 -17.47 9.81 7.87
C ILE A 598 -18.91 9.55 8.33
N ALA A 599 -19.62 8.59 7.72
CA ALA A 599 -20.96 8.20 8.14
C ALA A 599 -21.00 7.80 9.64
N ARG A 600 -20.02 7.01 10.09
CA ARG A 600 -19.91 6.62 11.50
C ARG A 600 -19.64 7.81 12.42
N MET A 601 -18.80 8.74 11.99
CA MET A 601 -18.46 9.95 12.76
C MET A 601 -19.62 10.95 12.85
N LEU A 602 -20.49 11.00 11.85
CA LEU A 602 -21.74 11.75 11.90
C LEU A 602 -22.76 11.16 12.88
N GLY A 603 -22.47 10.02 13.50
CA GLY A 603 -23.31 9.37 14.51
C GLY A 603 -24.14 8.21 13.97
N PHE A 604 -23.96 7.78 12.71
CA PHE A 604 -24.67 6.63 12.14
C PHE A 604 -23.89 5.34 12.42
N ARG A 605 -24.35 4.56 13.41
CA ARG A 605 -23.64 3.35 13.88
C ARG A 605 -24.35 2.04 13.53
N ARG A 606 -25.68 2.09 13.36
CA ARG A 606 -26.47 0.96 12.87
C ARG A 606 -26.16 0.64 11.41
N ALA A 607 -26.35 -0.62 11.04
CA ALA A 607 -26.04 -1.16 9.71
C ALA A 607 -26.60 -0.35 8.56
N VAL A 608 -27.93 -0.22 8.50
CA VAL A 608 -28.61 0.41 7.37
C VAL A 608 -28.37 1.92 7.35
N PRO A 609 -28.50 2.67 8.47
CA PRO A 609 -28.22 4.11 8.47
C PRO A 609 -26.78 4.43 8.05
N GLN A 610 -25.79 3.68 8.58
CA GLN A 610 -24.40 3.88 8.19
C GLN A 610 -24.19 3.59 6.70
N LEU A 611 -24.78 2.51 6.19
CA LEU A 611 -24.67 2.11 4.79
C LEU A 611 -25.28 3.15 3.84
N VAL A 612 -26.50 3.61 4.09
CA VAL A 612 -27.19 4.58 3.23
C VAL A 612 -26.45 5.92 3.20
N ILE A 613 -26.01 6.40 4.37
CA ILE A 613 -25.24 7.64 4.44
C ILE A 613 -23.86 7.47 3.80
N ALA A 614 -23.20 6.32 3.95
CA ALA A 614 -21.94 6.03 3.28
C ALA A 614 -22.08 6.00 1.75
N VAL A 615 -23.18 5.47 1.23
CA VAL A 615 -23.50 5.47 -0.21
C VAL A 615 -23.64 6.92 -0.72
N LEU A 616 -24.45 7.75 -0.05
CA LEU A 616 -24.66 9.14 -0.46
C LEU A 616 -23.39 9.98 -0.34
N LEU A 617 -22.65 9.84 0.77
CA LEU A 617 -21.36 10.51 0.96
C LEU A 617 -20.33 10.04 -0.07
N GLY A 618 -20.30 8.76 -0.41
CA GLY A 618 -19.40 8.23 -1.43
C GLY A 618 -19.67 8.85 -2.80
N GLY A 619 -20.94 8.91 -3.20
CA GLY A 619 -21.35 9.60 -4.43
C GLY A 619 -21.00 11.09 -4.42
N GLY A 620 -21.21 11.78 -3.28
CA GLY A 620 -20.88 13.19 -3.13
C GLY A 620 -19.38 13.49 -3.17
N LEU A 621 -18.56 12.67 -2.49
CA LEU A 621 -17.11 12.79 -2.53
C LEU A 621 -16.57 12.60 -3.95
N MET A 622 -17.08 11.60 -4.69
CA MET A 622 -16.64 11.37 -6.07
C MET A 622 -17.11 12.47 -7.02
N ALA A 623 -18.34 12.97 -6.87
CA ALA A 623 -18.84 14.10 -7.65
C ALA A 623 -18.00 15.37 -7.44
N LEU A 624 -17.65 15.66 -6.19
CA LEU A 624 -16.80 16.79 -5.84
C LEU A 624 -15.38 16.59 -6.39
N ALA A 625 -14.83 15.38 -6.30
CA ALA A 625 -13.53 15.06 -6.85
C ALA A 625 -13.49 15.16 -8.39
N ASP A 626 -14.53 14.69 -9.09
CA ASP A 626 -14.65 14.85 -10.53
C ASP A 626 -14.72 16.33 -10.94
N TRP A 627 -15.54 17.12 -10.25
CA TRP A 627 -15.70 18.54 -10.53
C TRP A 627 -14.40 19.31 -10.27
N CYS A 628 -13.81 19.17 -9.08
CA CYS A 628 -12.54 19.81 -8.77
C CYS A 628 -11.44 19.35 -9.75
N GLY A 629 -11.46 18.10 -10.22
CA GLY A 629 -10.49 17.55 -11.16
C GLY A 629 -10.52 18.24 -12.52
N ARG A 630 -11.69 18.75 -12.93
CA ARG A 630 -11.85 19.56 -14.15
C ARG A 630 -11.43 21.02 -13.95
N MET A 631 -11.55 21.54 -12.73
CA MET A 631 -11.50 22.98 -12.47
C MET A 631 -10.16 23.48 -11.91
N VAL A 632 -9.49 22.68 -11.08
CA VAL A 632 -8.30 23.12 -10.32
C VAL A 632 -7.12 23.44 -11.24
N ALA A 633 -6.91 22.62 -12.28
CA ALA A 633 -5.74 22.71 -13.16
C ALA A 633 -6.07 23.14 -14.60
N PHE A 634 -7.23 23.77 -14.83
CA PHE A 634 -7.70 24.15 -16.17
C PHE A 634 -6.61 24.88 -17.00
N PRO A 635 -6.36 24.52 -18.27
CA PRO A 635 -7.09 23.53 -19.09
C PRO A 635 -6.68 22.07 -18.87
N ALA A 636 -5.61 21.82 -18.11
CA ALA A 636 -5.23 20.48 -17.69
C ALA A 636 -6.24 19.89 -16.69
N GLN A 637 -6.29 18.57 -16.59
CA GLN A 637 -7.26 17.90 -15.72
C GLN A 637 -6.55 16.92 -14.78
N VAL A 638 -7.02 16.86 -13.52
CA VAL A 638 -6.54 15.93 -12.49
C VAL A 638 -7.51 14.75 -12.32
N PRO A 639 -7.06 13.48 -12.39
CA PRO A 639 -7.93 12.32 -12.25
C PRO A 639 -8.75 12.35 -10.95
N ALA A 640 -10.03 12.01 -11.05
CA ALA A 640 -10.97 12.12 -9.92
C ALA A 640 -10.55 11.25 -8.73
N GLY A 641 -10.02 10.06 -8.97
CA GLY A 641 -9.53 9.14 -7.92
C GLY A 641 -8.33 9.68 -7.13
N LEU A 642 -7.35 10.27 -7.81
CA LEU A 642 -6.25 10.98 -7.16
C LEU A 642 -6.81 12.13 -6.32
N LEU A 643 -7.70 12.94 -6.89
CA LEU A 643 -8.24 14.10 -6.18
C LEU A 643 -9.09 13.73 -4.97
N ALA A 644 -9.85 12.65 -5.05
CA ALA A 644 -10.56 12.07 -3.91
C ALA A 644 -9.59 11.69 -2.78
N THR A 645 -8.41 11.16 -3.11
CA THR A 645 -7.33 10.88 -2.14
C THR A 645 -6.74 12.17 -1.57
N PHE A 646 -6.53 13.20 -2.39
CA PHE A 646 -6.01 14.51 -1.96
C PHE A 646 -6.92 15.23 -0.96
N ILE A 647 -8.22 15.22 -1.21
CA ILE A 647 -9.22 15.78 -0.32
C ILE A 647 -9.35 14.89 0.93
N GLY A 648 -9.27 13.58 0.69
CA GLY A 648 -9.64 12.58 1.66
C GLY A 648 -8.65 12.34 2.79
N ALA A 649 -7.38 12.18 2.44
CA ALA A 649 -6.34 11.85 3.41
C ALA A 649 -6.15 12.94 4.49
N PRO A 650 -6.07 14.26 4.17
CA PRO A 650 -5.95 15.30 5.18
C PRO A 650 -7.17 15.35 6.11
N TRP A 651 -8.38 15.18 5.56
CA TRP A 651 -9.60 15.12 6.36
C TRP A 651 -9.57 13.93 7.32
N PHE A 652 -9.19 12.75 6.83
CA PHE A 652 -9.05 11.56 7.67
C PHE A 652 -8.02 11.75 8.78
N VAL A 653 -6.86 12.34 8.48
CA VAL A 653 -5.83 12.68 9.47
C VAL A 653 -6.36 13.63 10.54
N TYR A 654 -7.07 14.69 10.13
CA TYR A 654 -7.69 15.64 11.07
C TYR A 654 -8.68 14.94 12.01
N LEU A 655 -9.51 14.04 11.46
CA LEU A 655 -10.46 13.27 12.24
C LEU A 655 -9.76 12.32 13.23
N LEU A 656 -8.71 11.63 12.79
CA LEU A 656 -7.93 10.71 13.61
C LEU A 656 -7.27 11.42 14.81
N ARG A 657 -6.85 12.68 14.65
CA ARG A 657 -6.36 13.52 15.75
C ARG A 657 -7.47 13.86 16.76
N LYS A 658 -8.69 14.10 16.27
CA LYS A 658 -9.85 14.52 17.07
C LYS A 658 -10.52 13.37 17.84
N ILE A 659 -10.48 12.13 17.32
CA ILE A 659 -11.01 10.95 18.00
C ILE A 659 -10.24 10.74 19.31
N ARG A 660 -10.80 11.18 20.45
CA ARG A 660 -10.31 10.79 21.78
C ARG A 660 -10.44 9.27 21.89
N THR A 661 -9.33 8.56 21.75
CA THR A 661 -9.21 7.23 22.33
C THR A 661 -9.43 7.43 23.84
N PRO A 662 -10.42 6.77 24.45
CA PRO A 662 -10.57 6.79 25.90
C PRO A 662 -9.26 6.39 26.59
#